data_AF-A0A7L2Z582-F1
#
_entry.id   AF-A0A7L2Z582-F1
#
_cell.length_a   1.000
_cell.length_b   1.000
_cell.length_c   1.000
_cell.angle_alpha   90.00
_cell.angle_beta   90.00
_cell.angle_gamma   90.00
#
_symmetry.space_group_name_H-M   'P 1'
#
loop_
_entity.id
_entity.type
_entity.pdbx_description
1 polymer ?
#
loop_
_entity_poly.entity_id
_entity_poly.type
_entity_poly.pdbx_seq_one_letter_code
_entity_poly.pdbx_strand_id
1 'polypeptide(L)'
;GALAEMAVHTAAVLLCTQSRVLQPLRNLAFHPRTMTAWIFVFILFLCWSGSCSGVQHSCFAFCQCGLPMEMSYCLDCGVRIGGENHKPLPGFQNFGTNGDRTQTGHILGDVNQRRTAGVSDRAMSPVVFMLMRLLTHLAMLLGATKDPESLQRIIKPPVPNAVSFLQQHIQQDLAQLTKILGKSMDETVNILHLVLSSLLKDPQQHPGQWPVQFDAVLSTKEKRNKWEEIVANTIIAPELQDLDKKLLQLNRQIQEDERISSNPIVKIVYGDPATFLSQLPKDSHIHHSKMWSCRKRISVENLGHVIQQKNAKDSVPLLWKFLQKEPELRLVKFLPEILALQKDLVRRFQNTTDVMHCSIRDFLKEPLSDVMRDVLQRRVNVFLSVWNKLRSSLDTNGEIKLPKGYCDADLTLDSELEVLLPRRQGLGLCSTALASYLIALHNDCIHSVNKHVKEDDGYLISASEVSDLHLISYEVERDLIPLILSNCQYSMEKGGETLQDFDLERIQQQVISKFLQGKPLIAPKGIPILVYRHDRNYEQLFSDVRDKVDQSALPSSVMNTISGKLQSYSDVCDALSIIEVTLGFLAMAGENADMLLAEYIQNVLQMGDQTNPHVLQALRRCHLKHSIALWQLLSTHKSEQLLRLRRDPFADINPAYKEELTPEIAKLLNTFLVHSRLETFLQELHEMIILKLSHVRAVHEFKPRWSLKESLLPYLDLKYSELAPELEEAFPDNILLSHATATWKAAALFKR
;
A
#
# COMPACT_ATOMS: atom_id res chain seq x y z
N GLY A 1 -34.54 -5.11 -21.98
CA GLY A 1 -35.27 -3.82 -22.07
C GLY A 1 -34.36 -2.70 -21.66
N ALA A 2 -34.27 -2.41 -20.36
CA ALA A 2 -33.61 -1.24 -19.78
C ALA A 2 -32.28 -0.81 -20.43
N LEU A 3 -31.31 -1.71 -20.61
CA LEU A 3 -30.03 -1.34 -21.25
C LEU A 3 -30.21 -0.79 -22.67
N ALA A 4 -31.07 -1.42 -23.47
CA ALA A 4 -31.35 -0.96 -24.83
C ALA A 4 -32.07 0.39 -24.81
N GLU A 5 -33.02 0.60 -23.89
CA GLU A 5 -33.70 1.89 -23.72
C GLU A 5 -32.73 3.01 -23.35
N MET A 6 -31.83 2.77 -22.39
CA MET A 6 -30.80 3.72 -21.99
C MET A 6 -29.82 4.01 -23.14
N ALA A 7 -29.41 2.99 -23.89
CA ALA A 7 -28.51 3.15 -25.03
C ALA A 7 -29.18 3.92 -26.18
N VAL A 8 -30.45 3.61 -26.50
CA VAL A 8 -31.24 4.33 -27.52
C VAL A 8 -31.45 5.78 -27.11
N HIS A 9 -31.82 6.05 -25.85
CA HIS A 9 -31.97 7.41 -25.37
C HIS A 9 -30.65 8.18 -25.42
N THR A 10 -29.55 7.56 -24.99
CA THR A 10 -28.20 8.14 -25.12
C THR A 10 -27.87 8.47 -26.57
N ALA A 11 -28.13 7.55 -27.50
CA ALA A 11 -27.89 7.77 -28.92
C ALA A 11 -28.73 8.95 -29.46
N ALA A 12 -30.01 9.03 -29.08
CA ALA A 12 -30.90 10.13 -29.47
C ALA A 12 -30.37 11.48 -28.96
N VAL A 13 -29.98 11.57 -27.69
CA VAL A 13 -29.39 12.78 -27.10
C VAL A 13 -28.11 13.19 -27.85
N LEU A 14 -27.20 12.25 -28.09
CA LEU A 14 -25.93 12.53 -28.76
C LEU A 14 -26.09 12.92 -30.23
N LEU A 15 -27.15 12.48 -30.91
CA LEU A 15 -27.45 12.85 -32.29
C LEU A 15 -28.20 14.19 -32.40
N CYS A 16 -29.15 14.45 -31.49
CA CYS A 16 -30.04 15.61 -31.59
C CYS A 16 -29.45 16.92 -31.04
N THR A 17 -28.53 16.87 -30.06
CA THR A 17 -28.05 18.09 -29.38
C THR A 17 -26.69 18.57 -29.90
N GLN A 18 -26.58 19.77 -30.47
CA GLN A 18 -25.29 20.34 -30.92
C GLN A 18 -24.47 21.04 -29.80
N SER A 19 -24.35 20.41 -28.63
CA SER A 19 -23.56 20.96 -27.51
C SER A 19 -22.09 20.54 -27.59
N ARG A 20 -21.17 21.50 -27.38
CA ARG A 20 -19.72 21.22 -27.27
C ARG A 20 -19.38 20.31 -26.09
N VAL A 21 -20.18 20.33 -25.02
CA VAL A 21 -19.97 19.49 -23.82
C VAL A 21 -20.21 18.01 -24.11
N LEU A 22 -21.08 17.69 -25.06
CA LEU A 22 -21.39 16.32 -25.49
C LEU A 22 -20.42 15.78 -26.54
N GLN A 23 -19.56 16.63 -27.12
CA GLN A 23 -18.70 16.23 -28.23
C GLN A 23 -17.76 15.05 -27.89
N PRO A 24 -17.13 14.96 -26.69
CA PRO A 24 -16.34 13.79 -26.31
C PRO A 24 -17.17 12.49 -26.28
N LEU A 25 -18.38 12.51 -25.70
CA LEU A 25 -19.27 11.34 -25.67
C LEU A 25 -19.76 10.96 -27.07
N ARG A 26 -20.04 11.95 -27.93
CA ARG A 26 -20.39 11.73 -29.33
C ARG A 26 -19.27 11.04 -30.10
N ASN A 27 -18.03 11.46 -29.87
CA ASN A 27 -16.86 10.83 -30.49
C ASN A 27 -16.71 9.37 -30.03
N LEU A 28 -16.93 9.07 -28.75
CA LEU A 28 -16.93 7.68 -28.26
C LEU A 28 -18.02 6.83 -28.90
N ALA A 29 -19.22 7.38 -29.09
CA ALA A 29 -20.37 6.65 -29.62
C ALA A 29 -20.32 6.45 -31.14
N PHE A 30 -19.81 7.42 -31.91
CA PHE A 30 -19.94 7.42 -33.37
C PHE A 30 -18.63 7.54 -34.14
N HIS A 31 -17.54 8.00 -33.50
CA HIS A 31 -16.23 8.16 -34.14
C HIS A 31 -15.08 7.66 -33.24
N PRO A 32 -15.14 6.43 -32.70
CA PRO A 32 -14.20 5.99 -31.67
C PRO A 32 -12.73 6.00 -32.10
N ARG A 33 -12.45 5.94 -33.40
CA ARG A 33 -11.10 6.09 -33.99
C ARG A 33 -10.39 7.37 -33.56
N THR A 34 -11.13 8.46 -33.34
CA THR A 34 -10.55 9.75 -32.92
C THR A 34 -10.28 9.82 -31.41
N MET A 35 -10.73 8.82 -30.64
CA MET A 35 -10.62 8.75 -29.19
C MET A 35 -9.50 7.78 -28.73
N THR A 36 -8.53 7.48 -29.59
CA THR A 36 -7.41 6.56 -29.24
C THR A 36 -6.40 7.17 -28.27
N ALA A 37 -6.19 8.49 -28.34
CA ALA A 37 -5.41 9.26 -27.37
C ALA A 37 -6.25 9.75 -26.18
N TRP A 38 -7.49 9.29 -26.06
CA TRP A 38 -8.40 9.74 -25.02
C TRP A 38 -7.92 9.28 -23.64
N ILE A 39 -7.82 10.24 -22.73
CA ILE A 39 -7.60 9.96 -21.31
C ILE A 39 -8.96 9.65 -20.71
N PHE A 40 -9.23 8.36 -20.52
CA PHE A 40 -10.48 7.89 -19.95
C PHE A 40 -10.71 8.50 -18.57
N VAL A 41 -11.99 8.74 -18.28
CA VAL A 41 -12.52 9.40 -17.08
C VAL A 41 -12.14 8.67 -15.77
N PHE A 42 -11.66 7.43 -15.86
CA PHE A 42 -11.40 6.57 -14.70
C PHE A 42 -9.97 6.03 -14.70
N ILE A 43 -9.01 6.94 -14.70
CA ILE A 43 -7.67 6.64 -14.19
C ILE A 43 -7.66 6.91 -12.69
N LEU A 44 -7.26 5.87 -11.95
CA LEU A 44 -6.55 5.89 -10.67
C LEU A 44 -5.55 7.06 -10.70
N PHE A 45 -6.01 8.23 -10.28
CA PHE A 45 -5.11 9.35 -10.26
C PHE A 45 -4.26 9.22 -9.01
N LEU A 46 -2.99 8.88 -9.28
CA LEU A 46 -1.78 9.45 -8.72
C LEU A 46 -1.84 11.00 -8.57
N CYS A 47 -2.96 11.58 -8.10
CA CYS A 47 -3.06 13.01 -7.88
C CYS A 47 -2.61 13.26 -6.46
N TRP A 48 -1.29 13.29 -6.36
CA TRP A 48 -0.60 14.24 -5.53
C TRP A 48 -1.35 15.57 -5.49
N SER A 49 -1.91 15.84 -4.32
CA SER A 49 -1.96 17.17 -3.75
C SER A 49 -1.23 17.08 -2.42
N GLY A 50 0.06 17.43 -2.46
CA GLY A 50 0.90 17.57 -1.27
C GLY A 50 1.83 16.40 -0.98
N SER A 51 2.74 16.06 -1.88
CA SER A 51 4.05 15.62 -1.43
C SER A 51 5.10 15.83 -2.50
N CYS A 52 6.33 16.04 -2.08
CA CYS A 52 7.49 16.32 -2.89
C CYS A 52 8.09 15.02 -3.41
N SER A 53 8.57 15.01 -4.65
CA SER A 53 9.64 14.07 -5.03
C SER A 53 10.49 14.83 -5.99
N GLY A 54 11.69 15.21 -5.56
CA GLY A 54 12.75 14.23 -5.53
C GLY A 54 14.09 14.78 -5.04
N VAL A 55 14.59 14.11 -4.01
CA VAL A 55 15.86 13.39 -4.01
C VAL A 55 15.51 12.09 -3.28
N GLN A 56 16.07 10.96 -3.70
CA GLN A 56 15.81 9.63 -3.14
C GLN A 56 16.26 9.57 -1.67
N HIS A 57 15.40 9.98 -0.75
CA HIS A 57 15.46 9.63 0.67
C HIS A 57 14.04 9.29 1.11
N SER A 58 13.74 7.99 1.20
CA SER A 58 12.53 7.46 1.81
C SER A 58 12.67 7.55 3.33
N CYS A 59 12.35 8.69 3.95
CA CYS A 59 12.35 8.83 5.40
C CYS A 59 11.38 9.98 5.82
N PHE A 60 10.18 9.58 6.25
CA PHE A 60 9.13 10.36 6.96
C PHE A 60 8.51 11.64 6.35
N ALA A 61 7.26 11.89 6.78
CA ALA A 61 6.36 12.95 6.33
C ALA A 61 6.67 14.33 6.95
N PHE A 62 6.57 15.39 6.15
CA PHE A 62 6.62 16.78 6.61
C PHE A 62 5.22 17.33 6.93
N CYS A 63 5.16 18.28 7.88
CA CYS A 63 3.96 18.99 8.35
C CYS A 63 3.10 19.60 7.23
N GLN A 64 1.85 19.96 7.58
CA GLN A 64 0.75 20.42 6.70
C GLN A 64 1.08 21.52 5.66
N CYS A 65 2.22 22.23 5.77
CA CYS A 65 2.65 23.23 4.79
C CYS A 65 3.65 22.72 3.73
N GLY A 66 4.18 21.49 3.87
CA GLY A 66 5.18 20.92 2.95
C GLY A 66 6.59 21.52 3.05
N LEU A 67 6.86 22.35 4.06
CA LEU A 67 8.13 23.05 4.27
C LEU A 67 8.74 22.68 5.64
N PRO A 68 10.05 22.40 5.72
CA PRO A 68 10.71 22.03 6.97
C PRO A 68 10.88 23.23 7.91
N MET A 69 10.52 23.05 9.18
CA MET A 69 10.69 24.06 10.24
C MET A 69 11.58 23.61 11.39
N GLU A 70 11.88 22.32 11.47
CA GLU A 70 12.76 21.72 12.49
C GLU A 70 13.76 20.76 11.82
N MET A 71 14.90 20.57 12.49
CA MET A 71 15.94 19.61 12.08
C MET A 71 15.84 18.33 12.92
N SER A 72 15.97 17.17 12.28
CA SER A 72 15.98 15.85 12.93
C SER A 72 16.96 14.89 12.23
N TYR A 73 17.06 13.66 12.70
CA TYR A 73 17.90 12.61 12.11
C TYR A 73 17.01 11.49 11.55
N CYS A 74 17.30 11.00 10.34
CA CYS A 74 16.57 9.86 9.77
C CYS A 74 16.91 8.61 10.58
N LEU A 75 15.87 7.92 11.05
CA LEU A 75 15.99 6.72 11.89
C LEU A 75 16.59 5.51 11.12
N ASP A 76 16.60 5.54 9.78
CA ASP A 76 17.09 4.44 8.95
C ASP A 76 18.56 4.58 8.52
N CYS A 77 19.11 5.80 8.44
CA CYS A 77 20.48 6.03 7.98
C CYS A 77 21.29 7.07 8.78
N GLY A 78 20.71 7.67 9.82
CA GLY A 78 21.39 8.65 10.69
C GLY A 78 21.65 10.01 10.04
N VAL A 79 21.30 10.23 8.78
CA VAL A 79 21.51 11.49 8.07
C VAL A 79 20.57 12.57 8.61
N ARG A 80 21.06 13.82 8.73
CA ARG A 80 20.26 14.99 9.10
C ARG A 80 19.20 15.30 8.04
N ILE A 81 17.95 15.35 8.46
CA ILE A 81 16.76 15.64 7.64
C ILE A 81 16.04 16.87 8.19
N GLY A 82 15.30 17.57 7.34
CA GLY A 82 14.57 18.78 7.71
C GLY A 82 15.25 20.07 7.27
N GLY A 83 15.14 21.12 8.09
CA GLY A 83 15.53 22.48 7.74
C GLY A 83 14.97 23.52 8.71
N GLU A 84 15.43 24.77 8.62
CA GLU A 84 15.00 25.88 9.47
C GLU A 84 14.33 26.97 8.61
N ASN A 85 13.30 27.63 9.14
CA ASN A 85 12.61 28.76 8.48
C ASN A 85 12.18 28.45 7.03
N HIS A 86 11.57 27.27 6.80
CA HIS A 86 11.13 26.80 5.48
C HIS A 86 12.25 26.59 4.45
N LYS A 87 13.52 26.54 4.86
CA LYS A 87 14.65 26.22 3.99
C LYS A 87 15.18 24.82 4.25
N PRO A 88 15.16 23.90 3.26
CA PRO A 88 15.72 22.57 3.44
C PRO A 88 17.26 22.62 3.53
N LEU A 89 17.84 21.58 4.13
CA LEU A 89 19.29 21.40 4.18
C LEU A 89 19.91 21.30 2.77
N PRO A 90 21.22 21.62 2.61
CA PRO A 90 21.91 21.52 1.33
C PRO A 90 21.90 20.09 0.76
N GLY A 91 21.58 19.93 -0.53
CA GLY A 91 21.47 18.62 -1.20
C GLY A 91 20.04 18.18 -1.50
N PHE A 92 19.03 18.85 -0.93
CA PHE A 92 17.62 18.66 -1.26
C PHE A 92 17.18 19.68 -2.33
N GLN A 93 16.78 19.23 -3.52
CA GLN A 93 16.32 20.10 -4.61
C GLN A 93 14.80 20.23 -4.66
N ASN A 94 14.32 21.41 -5.04
CA ASN A 94 12.93 21.63 -5.42
C ASN A 94 12.67 20.98 -6.79
N PHE A 95 11.74 20.04 -6.86
CA PHE A 95 11.42 19.38 -8.12
C PHE A 95 10.60 20.28 -9.05
N GLY A 96 11.11 20.48 -10.27
CA GLY A 96 10.38 21.05 -11.39
C GLY A 96 9.35 20.05 -11.93
N THR A 97 8.15 20.58 -12.20
CA THR A 97 7.00 20.04 -12.95
C THR A 97 7.06 18.58 -13.44
N ASN A 98 6.24 17.76 -12.78
CA ASN A 98 5.80 16.40 -13.11
C ASN A 98 5.60 16.13 -14.62
N GLY A 99 6.25 15.10 -15.16
CA GLY A 99 5.78 14.42 -16.37
C GLY A 99 4.49 13.65 -16.08
N ASP A 100 3.44 13.87 -16.89
CA ASP A 100 2.15 13.19 -16.78
C ASP A 100 2.32 11.67 -16.99
N ARG A 101 2.11 10.88 -15.93
CA ARG A 101 2.19 9.40 -15.94
C ARG A 101 0.82 8.73 -16.14
N THR A 102 -0.20 9.46 -16.60
CA THR A 102 -1.53 8.89 -16.86
C THR A 102 -1.55 7.91 -18.02
N GLN A 103 -2.18 6.74 -17.82
CA GLN A 103 -2.42 5.79 -18.90
C GLN A 103 -3.68 6.14 -19.70
N THR A 104 -3.56 6.41 -20.99
CA THR A 104 -4.69 6.63 -21.89
C THR A 104 -5.53 5.36 -22.11
N GLY A 105 -6.83 5.52 -22.39
CA GLY A 105 -7.79 4.43 -22.60
C GLY A 105 -8.55 3.98 -21.34
N HIS A 106 -9.53 3.08 -21.50
CA HIS A 106 -10.32 2.49 -20.42
C HIS A 106 -9.46 1.47 -19.66
N ILE A 107 -9.23 1.66 -18.36
CA ILE A 107 -8.29 0.85 -17.57
C ILE A 107 -8.93 0.09 -16.40
N LEU A 108 -10.25 -0.15 -16.41
CA LEU A 108 -10.95 -0.67 -15.22
C LEU A 108 -10.83 -2.18 -15.00
N GLY A 109 -10.21 -2.93 -15.92
CA GLY A 109 -10.07 -4.39 -15.77
C GLY A 109 -11.41 -5.11 -15.67
N ASP A 110 -11.39 -6.35 -15.16
CA ASP A 110 -12.59 -7.17 -14.97
C ASP A 110 -13.53 -6.56 -13.91
N VAL A 111 -14.85 -6.70 -14.11
CA VAL A 111 -15.88 -6.21 -13.18
C VAL A 111 -15.71 -6.81 -11.77
N ASN A 112 -15.26 -8.06 -11.66
CA ASN A 112 -15.04 -8.74 -10.39
C ASN A 112 -13.85 -8.19 -9.60
N GLN A 113 -12.91 -7.52 -10.29
CA GLN A 113 -11.77 -6.85 -9.68
C GLN A 113 -12.08 -5.39 -9.30
N ARG A 114 -13.29 -4.89 -9.61
CA ARG A 114 -13.67 -3.53 -9.21
C ARG A 114 -13.83 -3.44 -7.69
N ARG A 115 -13.32 -2.31 -7.17
CA ARG A 115 -13.46 -1.83 -5.79
C ARG A 115 -14.81 -2.19 -5.16
N THR A 116 -14.77 -2.56 -3.89
CA THR A 116 -15.93 -2.41 -3.00
C THR A 116 -16.32 -0.92 -2.98
N ALA A 117 -17.58 -0.64 -3.27
CA ALA A 117 -18.14 0.69 -3.52
C ALA A 117 -17.79 1.75 -2.44
N GLY A 118 -17.55 3.01 -2.85
CA GLY A 118 -17.69 4.16 -1.94
C GLY A 118 -16.71 5.32 -2.13
N VAL A 119 -15.47 5.08 -2.56
CA VAL A 119 -14.43 6.14 -2.59
C VAL A 119 -14.30 6.73 -3.99
N SER A 120 -14.81 7.96 -4.16
CA SER A 120 -14.47 8.81 -5.29
C SER A 120 -13.15 9.51 -4.98
N ASP A 121 -12.06 9.16 -5.68
CA ASP A 121 -10.79 9.90 -5.64
C ASP A 121 -10.87 11.24 -6.40
N ARG A 122 -12.06 11.59 -6.90
CA ARG A 122 -12.37 12.85 -7.59
C ARG A 122 -13.08 13.79 -6.64
N ALA A 123 -12.87 15.10 -6.82
CA ALA A 123 -13.54 16.18 -6.09
C ALA A 123 -15.04 16.33 -6.46
N MET A 124 -15.80 15.23 -6.47
CA MET A 124 -17.23 15.17 -6.77
C MET A 124 -17.91 14.06 -5.96
N SER A 125 -19.23 14.10 -5.88
CA SER A 125 -20.00 13.08 -5.15
C SER A 125 -19.91 11.71 -5.82
N PRO A 126 -19.98 10.60 -5.05
CA PRO A 126 -20.07 9.25 -5.61
C PRO A 126 -21.21 9.11 -6.62
N VAL A 127 -22.38 9.71 -6.38
CA VAL A 127 -23.52 9.65 -7.32
C VAL A 127 -23.19 10.34 -8.64
N VAL A 128 -22.64 11.56 -8.61
CA VAL A 128 -22.25 12.29 -9.83
C VAL A 128 -21.20 11.51 -10.62
N PHE A 129 -20.21 10.98 -9.91
CA PHE A 129 -19.15 10.16 -10.48
C PHE A 129 -19.69 8.89 -11.16
N MET A 130 -20.62 8.19 -10.51
CA MET A 130 -21.27 6.99 -11.06
C MET A 130 -22.12 7.31 -12.28
N LEU A 131 -22.90 8.40 -12.26
CA LEU A 131 -23.72 8.82 -13.40
C LEU A 131 -22.85 9.21 -14.61
N MET A 132 -21.76 9.97 -14.38
CA MET A 132 -20.80 10.30 -15.43
C MET A 132 -20.13 9.04 -16.01
N ARG A 133 -19.81 8.05 -15.16
CA ARG A 133 -19.28 6.75 -15.60
C ARG A 133 -20.27 6.02 -16.48
N LEU A 134 -21.52 5.97 -16.04
CA LEU A 134 -22.60 5.27 -16.73
C LEU A 134 -22.84 5.88 -18.12
N LEU A 135 -22.89 7.21 -18.22
CA LEU A 135 -22.96 7.94 -19.50
C LEU A 135 -21.79 7.61 -20.42
N THR A 136 -20.58 7.54 -19.85
CA THR A 136 -19.36 7.20 -20.59
C THR A 136 -19.40 5.77 -21.12
N HIS A 137 -19.80 4.78 -20.30
CA HIS A 137 -19.94 3.40 -20.73
C HIS A 137 -21.06 3.20 -21.74
N LEU A 138 -22.18 3.93 -21.63
CA LEU A 138 -23.26 3.90 -22.62
C LEU A 138 -22.77 4.44 -23.97
N ALA A 139 -22.01 5.55 -23.98
CA ALA A 139 -21.40 6.07 -25.20
C ALA A 139 -20.40 5.06 -25.81
N MET A 140 -19.55 4.44 -25.01
CA MET A 140 -18.65 3.38 -25.50
C MET A 140 -19.40 2.16 -26.01
N LEU A 141 -20.51 1.77 -25.37
CA LEU A 141 -21.31 0.62 -25.80
C LEU A 141 -21.88 0.88 -27.20
N LEU A 142 -22.37 2.10 -27.46
CA LEU A 142 -22.79 2.53 -28.79
C LEU A 142 -21.64 2.52 -29.81
N GLY A 143 -20.43 2.90 -29.38
CA GLY A 143 -19.22 2.83 -30.21
C GLY A 143 -18.81 1.39 -30.52
N ALA A 144 -18.86 0.50 -29.52
CA ALA A 144 -18.47 -0.90 -29.64
C ALA A 144 -19.39 -1.70 -30.55
N THR A 145 -20.67 -1.33 -30.64
CA THR A 145 -21.62 -1.95 -31.58
C THR A 145 -21.42 -1.50 -33.02
N LYS A 146 -20.79 -0.34 -33.26
CA LYS A 146 -20.49 0.19 -34.61
C LYS A 146 -19.08 -0.10 -35.10
N ASP A 147 -18.07 0.08 -34.25
CA ASP A 147 -16.65 -0.10 -34.56
C ASP A 147 -15.93 -0.79 -33.37
N PRO A 148 -16.11 -2.13 -33.23
CA PRO A 148 -15.57 -2.88 -32.09
C PRO A 148 -14.05 -2.86 -32.04
N GLU A 149 -13.36 -2.85 -33.18
CA GLU A 149 -11.89 -2.85 -33.25
C GLU A 149 -11.29 -1.58 -32.61
N SER A 150 -11.87 -0.42 -32.91
CA SER A 150 -11.40 0.84 -32.35
C SER A 150 -11.63 0.90 -30.84
N LEU A 151 -12.77 0.37 -30.34
CA LEU A 151 -13.04 0.29 -28.90
C LEU A 151 -12.13 -0.72 -28.19
N GLN A 152 -11.81 -1.86 -28.81
CA GLN A 152 -10.87 -2.82 -28.25
C GLN A 152 -9.47 -2.22 -28.05
N ARG A 153 -9.02 -1.29 -28.91
CA ARG A 153 -7.76 -0.56 -28.72
C ARG A 153 -7.82 0.47 -27.58
N ILE A 154 -9.02 0.98 -27.28
CA ILE A 154 -9.26 1.91 -26.16
C ILE A 154 -9.29 1.14 -24.83
N ILE A 155 -9.78 -0.10 -24.79
CA ILE A 155 -9.91 -0.92 -23.57
C ILE A 155 -8.59 -1.62 -23.22
N LYS A 156 -8.17 -1.49 -21.97
CA LYS A 156 -6.97 -2.09 -21.38
C LYS A 156 -7.33 -2.70 -20.01
N PRO A 157 -6.90 -3.95 -19.72
CA PRO A 157 -6.25 -4.90 -20.61
C PRO A 157 -7.15 -5.31 -21.80
N PRO A 158 -6.57 -5.87 -22.89
CA PRO A 158 -7.34 -6.32 -24.04
C PRO A 158 -8.42 -7.32 -23.63
N VAL A 159 -9.64 -7.11 -24.11
CA VAL A 159 -10.80 -7.96 -23.80
C VAL A 159 -11.28 -8.71 -25.04
N PRO A 160 -11.75 -9.96 -24.93
CA PRO A 160 -12.23 -10.73 -26.08
C PRO A 160 -13.43 -10.07 -26.76
N ASN A 161 -14.34 -9.49 -25.98
CA ASN A 161 -15.56 -8.87 -26.48
C ASN A 161 -15.86 -7.57 -25.72
N ALA A 162 -15.66 -6.44 -26.40
CA ALA A 162 -15.89 -5.11 -25.83
C ALA A 162 -17.36 -4.84 -25.47
N VAL A 163 -18.31 -5.41 -26.23
CA VAL A 163 -19.75 -5.22 -25.98
C VAL A 163 -20.14 -5.91 -24.68
N SER A 164 -19.83 -7.21 -24.51
CA SER A 164 -20.17 -7.93 -23.28
C SER A 164 -19.48 -7.35 -22.06
N PHE A 165 -18.21 -6.94 -22.22
CA PHE A 165 -17.45 -6.26 -21.18
C PHE A 165 -18.12 -4.96 -20.69
N LEU A 166 -18.52 -4.09 -21.62
CA LEU A 166 -19.20 -2.83 -21.29
C LEU A 166 -20.60 -3.07 -20.70
N GLN A 167 -21.32 -4.09 -21.16
CA GLN A 167 -22.61 -4.48 -20.59
C GLN A 167 -22.50 -4.87 -19.11
N GLN A 168 -21.51 -5.69 -18.76
CA GLN A 168 -21.26 -6.09 -17.37
C GLN A 168 -20.88 -4.87 -16.52
N HIS A 169 -20.05 -3.97 -17.05
CA HIS A 169 -19.72 -2.73 -16.34
C HIS A 169 -20.93 -1.83 -16.10
N ILE A 170 -21.83 -1.68 -17.08
CA ILE A 170 -23.07 -0.90 -16.93
C ILE A 170 -23.99 -1.52 -15.90
N GLN A 171 -24.17 -2.84 -15.91
CA GLN A 171 -24.96 -3.55 -14.90
C GLN A 171 -24.41 -3.32 -13.48
N GLN A 172 -23.09 -3.42 -13.32
CA GLN A 172 -22.45 -3.16 -12.03
C GLN A 172 -22.56 -1.69 -11.61
N ASP A 173 -22.44 -0.76 -12.56
CA ASP A 173 -22.60 0.68 -12.29
C ASP A 173 -24.01 1.01 -11.83
N LEU A 174 -25.03 0.39 -12.43
CA LEU A 174 -26.43 0.53 -12.01
C LEU A 174 -26.65 -0.07 -10.62
N ALA A 175 -26.17 -1.28 -10.35
CA ALA A 175 -26.31 -1.92 -9.04
C ALA A 175 -25.66 -1.07 -7.92
N GLN A 176 -24.49 -0.49 -8.18
CA GLN A 176 -23.83 0.42 -7.25
C GLN A 176 -24.62 1.72 -7.08
N LEU A 177 -25.09 2.32 -8.17
CA LEU A 177 -25.86 3.56 -8.13
C LEU A 177 -27.18 3.39 -7.36
N THR A 178 -27.89 2.28 -7.57
CA THR A 178 -29.10 1.89 -6.82
C THR A 178 -28.82 1.82 -5.31
N LYS A 179 -27.67 1.22 -4.93
CA LYS A 179 -27.25 1.13 -3.52
C LYS A 179 -26.93 2.49 -2.90
N ILE A 180 -26.18 3.33 -3.63
CA ILE A 180 -25.76 4.66 -3.14
C ILE A 180 -26.97 5.60 -3.00
N LEU A 181 -27.90 5.58 -3.96
CA LEU A 181 -29.10 6.41 -3.92
C LEU A 181 -30.15 5.91 -2.91
N GLY A 182 -30.09 4.63 -2.53
CA GLY A 182 -31.15 4.01 -1.71
C GLY A 182 -32.50 3.97 -2.44
N LYS A 183 -32.47 3.75 -3.76
CA LYS A 183 -33.62 3.81 -4.67
C LYS A 183 -33.92 2.46 -5.29
N SER A 184 -35.08 2.27 -5.90
CA SER A 184 -35.35 1.07 -6.71
C SER A 184 -34.53 1.08 -8.00
N MET A 185 -34.41 -0.08 -8.67
CA MET A 185 -33.76 -0.16 -9.98
C MET A 185 -34.48 0.74 -11.00
N ASP A 186 -35.81 0.74 -11.01
CA ASP A 186 -36.61 1.55 -11.93
C ASP A 186 -36.43 3.05 -11.65
N GLU A 187 -36.42 3.46 -10.38
CA GLU A 187 -36.11 4.83 -10.01
C GLU A 187 -34.68 5.21 -10.44
N THR A 188 -33.71 4.30 -10.30
CA THR A 188 -32.32 4.54 -10.71
C THR A 188 -32.21 4.75 -12.22
N VAL A 189 -32.91 3.92 -13.00
CA VAL A 189 -33.01 4.07 -14.46
C VAL A 189 -33.70 5.40 -14.79
N ASN A 190 -34.81 5.73 -14.13
CA ASN A 190 -35.50 7.00 -14.31
C ASN A 190 -34.61 8.22 -14.03
N ILE A 191 -33.75 8.16 -13.00
CA ILE A 191 -32.76 9.23 -12.72
C ILE A 191 -31.80 9.40 -13.89
N LEU A 192 -31.28 8.31 -14.46
CA LEU A 192 -30.45 8.39 -15.66
C LEU A 192 -31.23 9.01 -16.83
N HIS A 193 -32.49 8.62 -17.05
CA HIS A 193 -33.32 9.20 -18.10
C HIS A 193 -33.61 10.70 -17.87
N LEU A 194 -33.73 11.15 -16.61
CA LEU A 194 -33.83 12.57 -16.27
C LEU A 194 -32.54 13.32 -16.62
N VAL A 195 -31.36 12.77 -16.29
CA VAL A 195 -30.06 13.34 -16.66
C VAL A 195 -29.87 13.35 -18.19
N LEU A 196 -30.26 12.30 -18.90
CA LEU A 196 -30.24 12.27 -20.37
C LEU A 196 -31.20 13.32 -20.97
N SER A 197 -32.35 13.54 -20.34
CA SER A 197 -33.30 14.56 -20.78
C SER A 197 -32.79 15.97 -20.49
N SER A 198 -32.06 16.20 -19.39
CA SER A 198 -31.46 17.50 -19.10
C SER A 198 -30.34 17.84 -20.08
N LEU A 199 -29.64 16.85 -20.61
CA LEU A 199 -28.68 17.03 -21.72
C LEU A 199 -29.31 17.49 -23.04
N LEU A 200 -30.64 17.36 -23.22
CA LEU A 200 -31.38 17.95 -24.34
C LEU A 200 -31.80 19.40 -24.08
N LYS A 201 -32.05 19.74 -22.81
CA LYS A 201 -32.46 21.09 -22.40
C LYS A 201 -31.20 21.94 -22.35
N ASP A 202 -30.94 22.68 -23.41
CA ASP A 202 -29.77 23.57 -23.51
C ASP A 202 -29.70 24.45 -22.25
N PRO A 203 -28.70 24.29 -21.35
CA PRO A 203 -28.48 25.28 -20.31
C PRO A 203 -28.07 26.53 -21.06
N GLN A 204 -28.96 27.53 -21.07
CA GLN A 204 -28.86 28.78 -21.83
C GLN A 204 -27.43 29.09 -22.24
N GLN A 205 -27.20 29.13 -23.55
CA GLN A 205 -26.05 29.78 -24.14
C GLN A 205 -26.04 31.24 -23.67
N HIS A 206 -25.49 31.51 -22.50
CA HIS A 206 -25.18 32.88 -22.06
C HIS A 206 -24.10 33.39 -23.02
N PRO A 207 -24.43 34.33 -23.92
CA PRO A 207 -23.48 34.83 -24.89
C PRO A 207 -22.45 35.67 -24.11
N GLY A 208 -21.24 35.15 -23.93
CA GLY A 208 -20.13 35.93 -23.36
C GLY A 208 -19.18 35.22 -22.39
N GLN A 209 -19.43 33.97 -21.96
CA GLN A 209 -18.62 33.34 -20.91
C GLN A 209 -17.59 32.28 -21.36
N TRP A 210 -17.39 32.03 -22.66
CA TRP A 210 -16.62 30.85 -23.09
C TRP A 210 -15.55 31.12 -24.14
N PRO A 211 -14.32 30.67 -23.85
CA PRO A 211 -13.74 29.57 -24.62
C PRO A 211 -13.76 28.29 -23.77
N VAL A 212 -14.37 27.24 -24.31
CA VAL A 212 -14.32 25.88 -23.75
C VAL A 212 -12.85 25.47 -23.65
N GLN A 213 -12.30 25.41 -22.43
CA GLN A 213 -10.88 25.10 -22.19
C GLN A 213 -10.55 23.61 -22.36
N PHE A 214 -11.42 22.83 -23.00
CA PHE A 214 -11.21 21.43 -23.34
C PHE A 214 -11.44 21.19 -24.84
N ASP A 215 -10.79 20.17 -25.39
CA ASP A 215 -10.96 19.75 -26.77
C ASP A 215 -11.93 18.56 -26.89
N ALA A 216 -12.37 18.31 -28.12
CA ALA A 216 -13.35 17.27 -28.42
C ALA A 216 -12.87 15.83 -28.10
N VAL A 217 -11.57 15.63 -27.88
CA VAL A 217 -10.94 14.32 -27.65
C VAL A 217 -10.43 14.14 -26.22
N LEU A 218 -10.51 15.18 -25.39
CA LEU A 218 -9.94 15.23 -24.02
C LEU A 218 -8.48 14.75 -23.99
N SER A 219 -7.62 15.46 -24.74
CA SER A 219 -6.25 15.04 -25.02
C SER A 219 -5.30 15.10 -23.82
N THR A 220 -5.63 15.91 -22.80
CA THR A 220 -4.81 16.10 -21.60
C THR A 220 -5.64 15.95 -20.33
N LYS A 221 -4.96 15.66 -19.22
CA LYS A 221 -5.57 15.57 -17.89
C LYS A 221 -6.37 16.82 -17.54
N GLU A 222 -5.80 18.00 -17.78
CA GLU A 222 -6.41 19.28 -17.42
C GLU A 222 -7.72 19.49 -18.17
N LYS A 223 -7.74 19.19 -19.48
CA LYS A 223 -8.93 19.29 -20.32
C LYS A 223 -10.01 18.30 -19.87
N ARG A 224 -9.62 17.06 -19.53
CA ARG A 224 -10.54 16.06 -18.96
C ARG A 224 -11.13 16.53 -17.64
N ASN A 225 -10.30 16.99 -16.71
CA ASN A 225 -10.77 17.49 -15.41
C ASN A 225 -11.74 18.67 -15.58
N LYS A 226 -11.47 19.57 -16.53
CA LYS A 226 -12.40 20.66 -16.86
C LYS A 226 -13.72 20.17 -17.42
N TRP A 227 -13.70 19.19 -18.33
CA TRP A 227 -14.92 18.55 -18.81
C TRP A 227 -15.71 17.89 -17.67
N GLU A 228 -15.04 17.14 -16.79
CA GLU A 228 -15.65 16.49 -15.61
C GLU A 228 -16.30 17.52 -14.67
N GLU A 229 -15.61 18.63 -14.38
CA GLU A 229 -16.10 19.73 -13.54
C GLU A 229 -17.37 20.36 -14.11
N ILE A 230 -17.39 20.62 -15.42
CA ILE A 230 -18.54 21.23 -16.11
C ILE A 230 -19.73 20.28 -16.09
N VAL A 231 -19.56 19.04 -16.55
CA VAL A 231 -20.66 18.04 -16.58
C VAL A 231 -21.21 17.78 -15.17
N ALA A 232 -20.34 17.67 -14.18
CA ALA A 232 -20.74 17.48 -12.79
C ALA A 232 -21.60 18.63 -12.27
N ASN A 233 -21.13 19.87 -12.42
CA ASN A 233 -21.73 21.03 -11.76
C ASN A 233 -22.92 21.62 -12.52
N THR A 234 -22.92 21.58 -13.86
CA THR A 234 -23.96 22.23 -14.66
C THR A 234 -25.05 21.29 -15.14
N ILE A 235 -24.81 19.97 -15.16
CA ILE A 235 -25.74 18.99 -15.73
C ILE A 235 -26.22 18.01 -14.65
N ILE A 236 -25.30 17.30 -14.00
CA ILE A 236 -25.69 16.19 -13.12
C ILE A 236 -26.15 16.70 -11.75
N ALA A 237 -25.38 17.58 -11.09
CA ALA A 237 -25.71 18.07 -9.75
C ALA A 237 -27.08 18.79 -9.66
N PRO A 238 -27.49 19.64 -10.62
CA PRO A 238 -28.82 20.25 -10.61
C PRO A 238 -29.95 19.23 -10.75
N GLU A 239 -29.72 18.12 -11.46
CA GLU A 239 -30.72 17.06 -11.56
C GLU A 239 -30.90 16.28 -10.26
N LEU A 240 -29.84 16.19 -9.45
CA LEU A 240 -29.87 15.54 -8.14
C LEU A 240 -30.45 16.42 -7.02
N GLN A 241 -30.63 17.72 -7.25
CA GLN A 241 -31.36 18.61 -6.33
C GLN A 241 -32.87 18.32 -6.40
N ASP A 242 -33.51 18.23 -5.23
CA ASP A 242 -34.94 17.88 -5.08
C ASP A 242 -35.35 16.58 -5.81
N LEU A 243 -34.41 15.62 -5.92
CA LEU A 243 -34.58 14.39 -6.69
C LEU A 243 -35.85 13.61 -6.32
N ASP A 244 -36.19 13.54 -5.04
CA ASP A 244 -37.40 12.85 -4.58
C ASP A 244 -38.68 13.48 -5.14
N LYS A 245 -38.77 14.81 -5.20
CA LYS A 245 -39.92 15.51 -5.78
C LYS A 245 -40.02 15.29 -7.29
N LYS A 246 -38.89 15.37 -7.99
CA LYS A 246 -38.82 15.11 -9.45
C LYS A 246 -39.24 13.68 -9.78
N LEU A 247 -38.80 12.70 -8.98
CA LEU A 247 -39.19 11.30 -9.16
C LEU A 247 -40.68 11.08 -8.87
N LEU A 248 -41.25 11.73 -7.86
CA LEU A 248 -42.70 11.65 -7.61
C LEU A 248 -43.50 12.19 -8.80
N GLN A 249 -43.09 13.33 -9.36
CA GLN A 249 -43.72 13.91 -10.54
C GLN A 249 -43.60 12.99 -11.77
N LEU A 250 -42.41 12.44 -12.01
CA LEU A 250 -42.18 11.52 -13.13
C LEU A 250 -42.98 10.23 -12.98
N ASN A 251 -43.01 9.65 -11.78
CA ASN A 251 -43.79 8.44 -11.51
C ASN A 251 -45.30 8.69 -11.73
N ARG A 252 -45.80 9.88 -11.38
CA ARG A 252 -47.19 10.27 -11.67
C ARG A 252 -47.45 10.32 -13.18
N GLN A 253 -46.55 10.91 -13.95
CA GLN A 253 -46.66 10.95 -15.42
C GLN A 253 -46.64 9.55 -16.04
N ILE A 254 -45.77 8.66 -15.56
CA ILE A 254 -45.69 7.27 -16.03
C ILE A 254 -46.98 6.51 -15.66
N GLN A 255 -47.54 6.76 -14.48
CA GLN A 255 -48.78 6.14 -14.04
C GLN A 255 -50.01 6.60 -14.85
N GLU A 256 -50.03 7.85 -15.28
CA GLU A 256 -51.09 8.43 -16.11
C GLU A 256 -51.02 8.01 -17.59
N ASP A 257 -49.94 7.34 -18.04
CA ASP A 257 -49.80 6.86 -19.41
C ASP A 257 -50.85 5.79 -19.73
N GLU A 258 -51.75 6.08 -20.68
CA GLU A 258 -52.87 5.23 -21.09
C GLU A 258 -52.46 3.79 -21.47
N ARG A 259 -51.24 3.61 -21.99
CA ARG A 259 -50.72 2.30 -22.42
C ARG A 259 -50.42 1.39 -21.23
N ILE A 260 -50.09 1.96 -20.08
CA ILE A 260 -49.61 1.25 -18.89
C ILE A 260 -50.64 1.37 -17.75
N SER A 261 -51.44 2.43 -17.71
CA SER A 261 -52.39 2.73 -16.64
C SER A 261 -53.48 1.67 -16.51
N SER A 262 -53.79 0.91 -17.56
CA SER A 262 -54.72 -0.22 -17.53
C SER A 262 -54.13 -1.50 -16.91
N ASN A 263 -52.79 -1.59 -16.78
CA ASN A 263 -52.12 -2.77 -16.25
C ASN A 263 -52.36 -2.90 -14.73
N PRO A 264 -52.92 -4.03 -14.25
CA PRO A 264 -53.22 -4.22 -12.84
C PRO A 264 -51.97 -4.16 -11.95
N ILE A 265 -50.80 -4.57 -12.43
CA ILE A 265 -49.55 -4.51 -11.65
C ILE A 265 -49.15 -3.07 -11.37
N VAL A 266 -49.26 -2.19 -12.36
CA VAL A 266 -48.91 -0.76 -12.22
C VAL A 266 -49.88 -0.08 -11.25
N LYS A 267 -51.17 -0.42 -11.31
CA LYS A 267 -52.17 0.07 -10.34
C LYS A 267 -51.91 -0.40 -8.90
N ILE A 268 -51.31 -1.59 -8.70
CA ILE A 268 -50.94 -2.09 -7.36
C ILE A 268 -49.67 -1.41 -6.85
N VAL A 269 -48.66 -1.26 -7.70
CA VAL A 269 -47.33 -0.76 -7.31
C VAL A 269 -47.33 0.75 -7.10
N TYR A 270 -48.00 1.49 -7.99
CA TYR A 270 -47.99 2.97 -7.99
C TYR A 270 -49.35 3.59 -7.61
N GLY A 271 -50.43 2.81 -7.59
CA GLY A 271 -51.78 3.27 -7.27
C GLY A 271 -52.36 2.64 -6.00
N ASP A 272 -53.66 2.83 -5.80
CA ASP A 272 -54.39 2.17 -4.71
C ASP A 272 -55.08 0.88 -5.22
N PRO A 273 -54.65 -0.31 -4.78
CA PRO A 273 -55.27 -1.57 -5.19
C PRO A 273 -56.76 -1.68 -4.82
N ALA A 274 -57.23 -0.96 -3.80
CA ALA A 274 -58.64 -0.97 -3.39
C ALA A 274 -59.58 -0.37 -4.45
N THR A 275 -59.04 0.42 -5.40
CA THR A 275 -59.82 1.03 -6.48
C THR A 275 -60.37 0.03 -7.50
N PHE A 276 -59.76 -1.16 -7.61
CA PHE A 276 -60.18 -2.16 -8.60
C PHE A 276 -60.28 -3.59 -8.06
N LEU A 277 -59.68 -3.90 -6.90
CA LEU A 277 -59.85 -5.18 -6.21
C LEU A 277 -60.97 -5.08 -5.18
N SER A 278 -62.18 -5.49 -5.59
CA SER A 278 -63.40 -5.41 -4.77
C SER A 278 -63.39 -6.26 -3.51
N GLN A 279 -62.49 -7.24 -3.42
CA GLN A 279 -62.32 -8.14 -2.27
C GLN A 279 -61.53 -7.52 -1.11
N LEU A 280 -60.91 -6.35 -1.32
CA LEU A 280 -60.13 -5.67 -0.28
C LEU A 280 -61.05 -4.85 0.66
N PRO A 281 -60.70 -4.74 1.97
CA PRO A 281 -61.44 -3.90 2.91
C PRO A 281 -61.39 -2.42 2.49
N LYS A 282 -62.56 -1.78 2.30
CA LYS A 282 -62.66 -0.41 1.77
C LYS A 282 -62.57 0.71 2.81
N ASP A 283 -62.96 0.44 4.06
CA ASP A 283 -63.04 1.43 5.15
C ASP A 283 -62.14 1.10 6.34
N SER A 284 -61.03 0.39 6.10
CA SER A 284 -60.08 0.07 7.17
C SER A 284 -58.96 1.10 7.24
N HIS A 285 -58.77 1.70 8.41
CA HIS A 285 -57.62 2.57 8.70
C HIS A 285 -56.25 1.85 8.62
N ILE A 286 -56.24 0.51 8.67
CA ILE A 286 -55.01 -0.31 8.76
C ILE A 286 -54.70 -1.03 7.44
N HIS A 287 -55.73 -1.36 6.65
CA HIS A 287 -55.58 -2.02 5.34
C HIS A 287 -55.50 -1.03 4.17
N HIS A 288 -55.21 0.24 4.45
CA HIS A 288 -54.99 1.26 3.42
C HIS A 288 -53.66 1.03 2.68
N SER A 289 -53.64 1.27 1.37
CA SER A 289 -52.48 1.08 0.48
C SER A 289 -51.19 1.72 0.99
N LYS A 290 -51.29 2.91 1.61
CA LYS A 290 -50.16 3.62 2.21
C LYS A 290 -49.46 2.82 3.32
N MET A 291 -50.17 2.00 4.09
CA MET A 291 -49.59 1.17 5.16
C MET A 291 -48.77 0.00 4.62
N TRP A 292 -49.16 -0.53 3.46
CA TRP A 292 -48.52 -1.66 2.79
C TRP A 292 -47.52 -1.24 1.70
N SER A 293 -47.17 0.05 1.65
CA SER A 293 -46.18 0.57 0.71
C SER A 293 -44.76 0.15 1.09
N CYS A 294 -43.95 -0.17 0.08
CA CYS A 294 -42.54 -0.50 0.29
C CYS A 294 -41.75 0.74 0.76
N ARG A 295 -40.98 0.59 1.83
CA ARG A 295 -40.09 1.65 2.33
C ARG A 295 -38.67 1.45 1.82
N LYS A 296 -37.93 2.56 1.65
CA LYS A 296 -36.51 2.55 1.32
C LYS A 296 -35.73 1.87 2.45
N ARG A 297 -34.82 0.95 2.11
CA ARG A 297 -33.85 0.40 3.07
C ARG A 297 -32.73 1.43 3.26
N ILE A 298 -32.49 1.82 4.51
CA ILE A 298 -31.42 2.75 4.85
C ILE A 298 -30.07 2.01 4.76
N SER A 299 -29.08 2.64 4.13
CA SER A 299 -27.72 2.14 3.96
C SER A 299 -26.71 3.22 4.35
N VAL A 300 -25.47 2.80 4.64
CA VAL A 300 -24.36 3.71 4.95
C VAL A 300 -24.05 4.61 3.75
N GLU A 301 -24.10 4.05 2.54
CA GLU A 301 -23.86 4.80 1.31
C GLU A 301 -24.93 5.87 1.07
N ASN A 302 -26.20 5.58 1.38
CA ASN A 302 -27.29 6.55 1.30
C ASN A 302 -27.07 7.72 2.27
N LEU A 303 -26.63 7.45 3.51
CA LEU A 303 -26.31 8.52 4.46
C LEU A 303 -25.20 9.44 3.92
N GLY A 304 -24.15 8.87 3.31
CA GLY A 304 -23.11 9.65 2.65
C GLY A 304 -23.65 10.55 1.52
N HIS A 305 -24.63 10.06 0.75
CA HIS A 305 -25.31 10.85 -0.26
C HIS A 305 -26.18 11.97 0.35
N VAL A 306 -26.92 11.70 1.43
CA VAL A 306 -27.75 12.70 2.13
C VAL A 306 -26.91 13.87 2.64
N ILE A 307 -25.73 13.62 3.22
CA ILE A 307 -24.81 14.69 3.69
C ILE A 307 -24.41 15.60 2.52
N GLN A 308 -24.18 15.02 1.35
CA GLN A 308 -23.82 15.79 0.15
C GLN A 308 -24.98 16.60 -0.39
N GLN A 309 -26.19 16.01 -0.46
CA GLN A 309 -27.39 16.73 -0.91
C GLN A 309 -27.72 17.92 -0.02
N LYS A 310 -27.58 17.77 1.30
CA LYS A 310 -27.78 18.85 2.27
C LYS A 310 -26.63 19.87 2.32
N ASN A 311 -25.58 19.68 1.53
CA ASN A 311 -24.32 20.44 1.60
C ASN A 311 -23.77 20.55 3.04
N ALA A 312 -23.95 19.50 3.84
CA ALA A 312 -23.66 19.49 5.27
C ALA A 312 -22.22 19.02 5.59
N LYS A 313 -21.31 19.05 4.61
CA LYS A 313 -19.93 18.57 4.77
C LYS A 313 -19.18 19.34 5.86
N ASP A 314 -19.38 20.65 5.90
CA ASP A 314 -18.73 21.53 6.88
C ASP A 314 -19.44 21.50 8.24
N SER A 315 -20.74 21.14 8.27
CA SER A 315 -21.52 20.96 9.50
C SER A 315 -21.16 19.66 10.21
N VAL A 316 -20.95 18.57 9.47
CA VAL A 316 -20.60 17.23 10.01
C VAL A 316 -19.32 16.66 9.40
N PRO A 317 -18.16 17.33 9.58
CA PRO A 317 -16.91 16.98 8.90
C PRO A 317 -16.34 15.62 9.35
N LEU A 318 -16.54 15.22 10.61
CA LEU A 318 -16.06 13.94 11.12
C LEU A 318 -16.91 12.78 10.63
N LEU A 319 -18.23 12.94 10.60
CA LEU A 319 -19.12 11.93 10.02
C LEU A 319 -18.84 11.77 8.52
N TRP A 320 -18.61 12.89 7.82
CA TRP A 320 -18.23 12.87 6.41
C TRP A 320 -16.92 12.09 6.19
N LYS A 321 -15.86 12.41 6.96
CA LYS A 321 -14.57 11.69 6.88
C LYS A 321 -14.71 10.21 7.23
N PHE A 322 -15.48 9.88 8.26
CA PHE A 322 -15.78 8.51 8.66
C PHE A 322 -16.43 7.73 7.51
N LEU A 323 -17.48 8.26 6.89
CA LEU A 323 -18.19 7.58 5.80
C LEU A 323 -17.33 7.42 4.53
N GLN A 324 -16.41 8.35 4.27
CA GLN A 324 -15.45 8.22 3.17
C GLN A 324 -14.49 7.04 3.38
N LYS A 325 -14.15 6.73 4.64
CA LYS A 325 -13.17 5.71 5.00
C LYS A 325 -13.78 4.45 5.61
N GLU A 326 -15.10 4.40 5.80
CA GLU A 326 -15.82 3.29 6.44
C GLU A 326 -15.44 1.91 5.88
N PRO A 327 -15.36 1.69 4.55
CA PRO A 327 -15.07 0.37 4.01
C PRO A 327 -13.67 -0.14 4.36
N GLU A 328 -12.74 0.77 4.63
CA GLU A 328 -11.36 0.51 5.05
C GLU A 328 -11.28 0.44 6.59
N LEU A 329 -11.93 1.37 7.30
CA LEU A 329 -11.94 1.46 8.76
C LEU A 329 -12.50 0.20 9.43
N ARG A 330 -13.55 -0.41 8.87
CA ARG A 330 -14.10 -1.68 9.38
C ARG A 330 -13.10 -2.84 9.39
N LEU A 331 -11.98 -2.72 8.67
CA LEU A 331 -10.92 -3.73 8.62
C LEU A 331 -9.87 -3.53 9.73
N VAL A 332 -9.82 -2.35 10.37
CA VAL A 332 -8.90 -2.05 11.47
C VAL A 332 -9.04 -3.04 12.61
N LYS A 333 -10.26 -3.53 12.90
CA LYS A 333 -10.52 -4.56 13.93
C LYS A 333 -9.73 -5.86 13.75
N PHE A 334 -9.22 -6.15 12.55
CA PHE A 334 -8.42 -7.35 12.27
C PHE A 334 -6.92 -7.17 12.53
N LEU A 335 -6.48 -5.94 12.85
CA LEU A 335 -5.08 -5.64 13.14
C LEU A 335 -4.46 -6.52 14.25
N PRO A 336 -5.14 -6.85 15.37
CA PRO A 336 -4.54 -7.67 16.43
C PRO A 336 -4.23 -9.08 15.95
N GLU A 337 -5.10 -9.68 15.12
CA GLU A 337 -4.88 -11.02 14.54
C GLU A 337 -3.73 -11.01 13.54
N ILE A 338 -3.60 -9.94 12.74
CA ILE A 338 -2.47 -9.75 11.80
C ILE A 338 -1.16 -9.58 12.57
N LEU A 339 -1.14 -8.74 13.62
CA LEU A 339 0.05 -8.55 14.45
C LEU A 339 0.42 -9.82 15.21
N ALA A 340 -0.56 -10.59 15.68
CA ALA A 340 -0.32 -11.87 16.34
C ALA A 340 0.29 -12.90 15.37
N LEU A 341 -0.23 -12.99 14.13
CA LEU A 341 0.38 -13.80 13.06
C LEU A 341 1.83 -13.41 12.82
N GLN A 342 2.10 -12.11 12.66
CA GLN A 342 3.45 -11.59 12.44
C GLN A 342 4.38 -11.90 13.61
N LYS A 343 3.93 -11.75 14.86
CA LYS A 343 4.71 -12.10 16.06
C LYS A 343 5.06 -13.59 16.09
N ASP A 344 4.10 -14.46 15.79
CA ASP A 344 4.32 -15.90 15.78
C ASP A 344 5.31 -16.31 14.67
N LEU A 345 5.19 -15.70 13.48
CA LEU A 345 6.11 -15.92 12.36
C LEU A 345 7.52 -15.41 12.70
N VAL A 346 7.65 -14.21 13.28
CA VAL A 346 8.95 -13.69 13.74
C VAL A 346 9.56 -14.66 14.76
N ARG A 347 8.81 -15.07 15.79
CA ARG A 347 9.31 -16.00 16.82
C ARG A 347 9.78 -17.32 16.21
N ARG A 348 9.12 -17.81 15.16
CA ARG A 348 9.49 -19.06 14.46
C ARG A 348 10.73 -18.92 13.57
N PHE A 349 10.85 -17.81 12.84
CA PHE A 349 11.87 -17.64 11.78
C PHE A 349 13.07 -16.78 12.19
N GLN A 350 13.06 -16.11 13.35
CA GLN A 350 14.15 -15.22 13.80
C GLN A 350 15.53 -15.87 13.83
N ASN A 351 15.59 -17.18 14.10
CA ASN A 351 16.82 -17.94 14.27
C ASN A 351 17.16 -18.85 13.08
N THR A 352 16.33 -18.86 12.03
CA THR A 352 16.56 -19.70 10.85
C THR A 352 17.61 -19.05 9.95
N THR A 353 18.59 -19.84 9.49
CA THR A 353 19.66 -19.37 8.59
C THR A 353 19.18 -19.17 7.16
N ASP A 354 18.18 -19.95 6.74
CA ASP A 354 17.69 -19.99 5.36
C ASP A 354 16.28 -19.42 5.26
N VAL A 355 16.03 -18.68 4.17
CA VAL A 355 14.68 -18.23 3.79
C VAL A 355 13.90 -19.45 3.30
N MET A 356 12.79 -19.77 3.98
CA MET A 356 11.90 -20.85 3.54
C MET A 356 11.17 -20.43 2.26
N HIS A 357 11.59 -21.00 1.13
CA HIS A 357 10.93 -20.84 -0.16
C HIS A 357 9.85 -21.91 -0.34
N CYS A 358 8.68 -21.68 0.25
CA CYS A 358 7.50 -22.55 0.08
C CYS A 358 6.22 -21.73 -0.09
N SER A 359 5.14 -22.40 -0.52
CA SER A 359 3.81 -21.79 -0.55
C SER A 359 3.21 -21.70 0.85
N ILE A 360 2.28 -20.77 1.05
CA ILE A 360 1.51 -20.68 2.31
C ILE A 360 0.79 -22.01 2.60
N ARG A 361 0.25 -22.67 1.57
CA ARG A 361 -0.40 -23.97 1.68
C ARG A 361 0.52 -25.04 2.22
N ASP A 362 1.77 -25.10 1.74
CA ASP A 362 2.72 -26.11 2.19
C ASP A 362 3.21 -25.85 3.61
N PHE A 363 3.41 -24.57 3.96
CA PHE A 363 3.70 -24.16 5.34
C PHE A 363 2.61 -24.59 6.33
N LEU A 364 1.33 -24.51 5.94
CA LEU A 364 0.21 -24.95 6.79
C LEU A 364 0.12 -26.48 6.96
N LYS A 365 0.78 -27.27 6.10
CA LYS A 365 0.86 -28.74 6.23
C LYS A 365 1.95 -29.22 7.18
N GLU A 366 2.84 -28.32 7.63
CA GLU A 366 3.91 -28.69 8.56
C GLU A 366 3.35 -29.24 9.88
N PRO A 367 4.08 -30.15 10.56
CA PRO A 367 3.60 -30.81 11.77
C PRO A 367 3.44 -29.82 12.93
N LEU A 368 2.22 -29.33 13.12
CA LEU A 368 1.74 -28.53 14.25
C LEU A 368 0.60 -29.29 14.95
N SER A 369 0.36 -28.98 16.23
CA SER A 369 -0.84 -29.45 16.92
C SER A 369 -2.10 -28.92 16.23
N ASP A 370 -3.20 -29.68 16.25
CA ASP A 370 -4.41 -29.32 15.51
C ASP A 370 -4.98 -27.95 15.93
N VAL A 371 -4.92 -27.62 17.24
CA VAL A 371 -5.34 -26.31 17.76
C VAL A 371 -4.47 -25.17 17.21
N MET A 372 -3.15 -25.36 17.16
CA MET A 372 -2.24 -24.34 16.62
C MET A 372 -2.42 -24.17 15.11
N ARG A 373 -2.68 -25.26 14.38
CA ARG A 373 -2.94 -25.23 12.94
C ARG A 373 -4.22 -24.43 12.64
N ASP A 374 -5.30 -24.67 13.38
CA ASP A 374 -6.57 -23.97 13.18
C ASP A 374 -6.45 -22.46 13.44
N VAL A 375 -5.72 -22.07 14.50
CA VAL A 375 -5.47 -20.66 14.83
C VAL A 375 -4.62 -20.00 13.74
N LEU A 376 -3.54 -20.66 13.32
CA LEU A 376 -2.67 -20.15 12.26
C LEU A 376 -3.42 -19.99 10.94
N GLN A 377 -4.20 -21.00 10.53
CA GLN A 377 -5.00 -20.96 9.31
C GLN A 377 -6.06 -19.86 9.36
N ARG A 378 -6.73 -19.66 10.51
CA ARG A 378 -7.67 -18.56 10.68
C ARG A 378 -6.98 -17.21 10.48
N ARG A 379 -5.83 -16.98 11.10
CA ARG A 379 -5.07 -15.72 10.99
C ARG A 379 -4.55 -15.47 9.58
N VAL A 380 -4.08 -16.51 8.89
CA VAL A 380 -3.67 -16.43 7.48
C VAL A 380 -4.86 -16.05 6.60
N ASN A 381 -6.03 -16.67 6.80
CA ASN A 381 -7.24 -16.33 6.05
C ASN A 381 -7.68 -14.88 6.31
N VAL A 382 -7.56 -14.38 7.55
CA VAL A 382 -7.80 -12.98 7.88
C VAL A 382 -6.83 -12.08 7.14
N PHE A 383 -5.52 -12.36 7.18
CA PHE A 383 -4.51 -11.60 6.46
C PHE A 383 -4.81 -11.51 4.96
N LEU A 384 -5.05 -12.64 4.29
CA LEU A 384 -5.34 -12.69 2.86
C LEU A 384 -6.61 -11.91 2.52
N SER A 385 -7.68 -12.06 3.32
CA SER A 385 -8.94 -11.35 3.13
C SER A 385 -8.78 -9.84 3.28
N VAL A 386 -8.02 -9.38 4.26
CA VAL A 386 -7.77 -7.95 4.50
C VAL A 386 -6.85 -7.38 3.43
N TRP A 387 -5.78 -8.09 3.06
CA TRP A 387 -4.90 -7.71 1.96
C TRP A 387 -5.66 -7.55 0.64
N ASN A 388 -6.44 -8.55 0.23
CA ASN A 388 -7.16 -8.50 -1.05
C ASN A 388 -8.19 -7.34 -1.09
N LYS A 389 -8.72 -6.93 0.06
CA LYS A 389 -9.59 -5.74 0.17
C LYS A 389 -8.84 -4.42 0.15
N LEU A 390 -7.58 -4.38 0.61
CA LEU A 390 -6.80 -3.16 0.78
C LEU A 390 -5.65 -2.98 -0.23
N ARG A 391 -5.29 -3.99 -1.03
CA ARG A 391 -4.13 -3.95 -1.94
C ARG A 391 -4.12 -2.74 -2.87
N SER A 392 -5.27 -2.35 -3.40
CA SER A 392 -5.42 -1.15 -4.23
C SER A 392 -5.24 0.16 -3.46
N SER A 393 -5.72 0.19 -2.21
CA SER A 393 -5.57 1.35 -1.33
C SER A 393 -4.14 1.48 -0.82
N LEU A 394 -3.44 0.36 -0.59
CA LEU A 394 -2.01 0.32 -0.26
C LEU A 394 -1.14 0.85 -1.39
N ASP A 395 -1.43 0.45 -2.64
CA ASP A 395 -0.70 0.94 -3.82
C ASP A 395 -0.81 2.47 -3.98
N THR A 396 -2.00 3.01 -3.71
CA THR A 396 -2.30 4.45 -3.92
C THR A 396 -1.93 5.30 -2.70
N ASN A 397 -2.47 4.94 -1.54
CA ASN A 397 -2.49 5.74 -0.31
C ASN A 397 -1.53 5.23 0.77
N GLY A 398 -0.85 4.10 0.54
CA GLY A 398 0.13 3.56 1.48
C GLY A 398 1.36 4.46 1.62
N GLU A 399 1.80 4.62 2.86
CA GLU A 399 3.07 5.29 3.20
C GLU A 399 4.27 4.49 2.68
N ILE A 400 4.22 3.16 2.83
CA ILE A 400 5.22 2.24 2.30
C ILE A 400 4.91 2.01 0.81
N LYS A 401 5.82 2.49 -0.05
CA LYS A 401 5.70 2.30 -1.50
C LYS A 401 6.14 0.90 -1.90
N LEU A 402 5.17 0.10 -2.31
CA LEU A 402 5.38 -1.26 -2.79
C LEU A 402 5.89 -1.27 -4.23
N PRO A 403 6.79 -2.21 -4.61
CA PRO A 403 7.19 -2.40 -5.99
C PRO A 403 6.01 -2.75 -6.91
N LYS A 404 6.12 -2.37 -8.19
CA LYS A 404 5.12 -2.72 -9.22
C LYS A 404 4.98 -4.23 -9.33
N GLY A 405 3.75 -4.75 -9.44
CA GLY A 405 3.47 -6.19 -9.50
C GLY A 405 2.90 -6.76 -8.21
N TYR A 406 3.22 -6.17 -7.04
CA TYR A 406 2.87 -6.76 -5.75
C TYR A 406 1.38 -6.64 -5.42
N CYS A 407 0.73 -5.57 -5.90
CA CYS A 407 -0.68 -5.31 -5.67
C CYS A 407 -1.57 -5.72 -6.85
N ASP A 408 -1.03 -6.35 -7.89
CA ASP A 408 -1.74 -6.59 -9.16
C ASP A 408 -2.75 -7.74 -9.07
N ALA A 409 -2.40 -8.79 -8.31
CA ALA A 409 -3.21 -10.00 -8.14
C ALA A 409 -3.66 -10.20 -6.68
N ASP A 410 -4.70 -11.01 -6.51
CA ASP A 410 -5.15 -11.45 -5.18
C ASP A 410 -4.15 -12.48 -4.63
N LEU A 411 -3.79 -12.32 -3.36
CA LEU A 411 -3.02 -13.32 -2.64
C LEU A 411 -3.94 -14.48 -2.26
N THR A 412 -3.42 -15.70 -2.43
CA THR A 412 -4.10 -16.95 -2.14
C THR A 412 -3.21 -17.85 -1.29
N LEU A 413 -3.71 -19.03 -0.89
CA LEU A 413 -2.88 -20.01 -0.18
C LEU A 413 -1.73 -20.55 -1.06
N ASP A 414 -1.79 -20.38 -2.37
CA ASP A 414 -0.75 -20.82 -3.31
C ASP A 414 0.34 -19.75 -3.51
N SER A 415 0.16 -18.55 -2.93
CA SER A 415 1.18 -17.50 -2.90
C SER A 415 2.39 -17.89 -2.04
N GLU A 416 3.52 -17.24 -2.30
CA GLU A 416 4.76 -17.45 -1.54
C GLU A 416 4.61 -17.07 -0.06
N LEU A 417 5.16 -17.89 0.84
CA LEU A 417 5.12 -17.65 2.29
C LEU A 417 5.70 -16.27 2.68
N GLU A 418 6.67 -15.78 1.92
CA GLU A 418 7.37 -14.52 2.20
C GLU A 418 6.41 -13.32 2.31
N VAL A 419 5.26 -13.33 1.62
CA VAL A 419 4.27 -12.24 1.71
C VAL A 419 3.67 -12.06 3.11
N LEU A 420 3.72 -13.11 3.95
CA LEU A 420 3.24 -13.07 5.34
C LEU A 420 4.34 -12.61 6.31
N LEU A 421 5.62 -12.81 5.96
CA LEU A 421 6.75 -12.50 6.83
C LEU A 421 6.96 -10.99 6.87
N PRO A 422 6.93 -10.35 8.05
CA PRO A 422 7.05 -8.90 8.13
C PRO A 422 8.50 -8.46 7.93
N ARG A 423 8.90 -8.23 6.67
CA ARG A 423 10.26 -7.77 6.32
C ARG A 423 10.22 -6.35 5.78
N ARG A 424 11.33 -5.64 5.93
CA ARG A 424 11.53 -4.30 5.31
C ARG A 424 11.97 -4.37 3.85
N GLN A 425 12.06 -5.55 3.27
CA GLN A 425 12.52 -5.79 1.91
C GLN A 425 11.83 -7.02 1.31
N GLY A 426 11.98 -7.19 -0.01
CA GLY A 426 11.40 -8.33 -0.73
C GLY A 426 9.87 -8.36 -0.65
N LEU A 427 9.30 -9.55 -0.77
CA LEU A 427 7.83 -9.76 -0.69
C LEU A 427 7.28 -9.52 0.71
N GLY A 428 8.11 -9.58 1.75
CA GLY A 428 7.70 -9.33 3.13
C GLY A 428 7.25 -7.89 3.40
N LEU A 429 7.54 -6.96 2.47
CA LEU A 429 6.99 -5.61 2.47
C LEU A 429 5.46 -5.60 2.48
N CYS A 430 4.80 -6.61 1.89
CA CYS A 430 3.34 -6.72 1.88
C CYS A 430 2.79 -6.77 3.32
N SER A 431 3.39 -7.61 4.16
CA SER A 431 3.00 -7.79 5.55
C SER A 431 3.21 -6.52 6.37
N THR A 432 4.38 -5.87 6.23
CA THR A 432 4.68 -4.62 6.94
C THR A 432 3.80 -3.46 6.47
N ALA A 433 3.59 -3.31 5.15
CA ALA A 433 2.75 -2.26 4.59
C ALA A 433 1.29 -2.37 5.03
N LEU A 434 0.75 -3.60 5.10
CA LEU A 434 -0.62 -3.82 5.56
C LEU A 434 -0.82 -3.36 7.01
N ALA A 435 0.09 -3.77 7.92
CA ALA A 435 0.03 -3.37 9.33
C ALA A 435 0.17 -1.85 9.50
N SER A 436 1.15 -1.23 8.83
CA SER A 436 1.36 0.21 8.86
C SER A 436 0.14 0.98 8.34
N TYR A 437 -0.50 0.50 7.27
CA TYR A 437 -1.66 1.17 6.69
C TYR A 437 -2.90 1.12 7.59
N LEU A 438 -3.17 -0.03 8.23
CA LEU A 438 -4.26 -0.15 9.20
C LEU A 438 -4.04 0.78 10.42
N ILE A 439 -2.80 0.89 10.90
CA ILE A 439 -2.42 1.82 11.97
C ILE A 439 -2.63 3.27 11.51
N ALA A 440 -2.22 3.63 10.30
CA ALA A 440 -2.39 4.96 9.75
C ALA A 440 -3.88 5.33 9.59
N LEU A 441 -4.72 4.40 9.10
CA LEU A 441 -6.17 4.59 9.01
C LEU A 441 -6.83 4.85 10.37
N HIS A 442 -6.42 4.08 11.39
CA HIS A 442 -6.88 4.27 12.77
C HIS A 442 -6.46 5.66 13.28
N ASN A 443 -5.17 5.96 13.24
CA ASN A 443 -4.62 7.20 13.77
C ASN A 443 -5.18 8.45 13.07
N ASP A 444 -5.36 8.43 11.75
CA ASP A 444 -5.90 9.56 10.99
C ASP A 444 -7.35 9.90 11.41
N CYS A 445 -8.14 8.88 11.73
CA CYS A 445 -9.50 9.07 12.24
C CYS A 445 -9.49 9.60 13.68
N ILE A 446 -8.69 9.01 14.57
CA ILE A 446 -8.60 9.41 15.98
C ILE A 446 -8.03 10.83 16.14
N HIS A 447 -6.96 11.16 15.42
CA HIS A 447 -6.38 12.51 15.45
C HIS A 447 -7.40 13.58 15.02
N SER A 448 -8.27 13.26 14.06
CA SER A 448 -9.35 14.19 13.65
C SER A 448 -10.40 14.38 14.75
N VAL A 449 -10.71 13.32 15.49
CA VAL A 449 -11.65 13.35 16.61
C VAL A 449 -11.06 14.12 17.79
N ASN A 450 -9.81 13.86 18.18
CA ASN A 450 -9.13 14.57 19.27
C ASN A 450 -9.06 16.07 18.99
N LYS A 451 -8.71 16.46 17.77
CA LYS A 451 -8.71 17.86 17.33
C LYS A 451 -10.10 18.53 17.45
N HIS A 452 -11.17 17.78 17.21
CA HIS A 452 -12.54 18.29 17.32
C HIS A 452 -13.01 18.41 18.78
N VAL A 453 -12.73 17.41 19.61
CA VAL A 453 -13.13 17.38 21.03
C VAL A 453 -12.21 18.24 21.90
N LYS A 454 -11.05 18.68 21.37
CA LYS A 454 -9.98 19.40 22.08
C LYS A 454 -9.38 18.58 23.23
N GLU A 455 -9.34 17.26 23.05
CA GLU A 455 -8.57 16.35 23.91
C GLU A 455 -7.11 16.35 23.45
N ASP A 456 -6.19 16.19 24.41
CA ASP A 456 -4.75 16.17 24.15
C ASP A 456 -4.35 14.81 23.56
N ASP A 457 -3.41 14.79 22.60
CA ASP A 457 -2.97 13.59 21.87
C ASP A 457 -2.07 12.65 22.73
N GLY A 458 -2.12 12.80 24.06
CA GLY A 458 -1.22 12.12 25.01
C GLY A 458 -1.47 10.63 25.22
N TYR A 459 -2.63 10.09 24.80
CA TYR A 459 -2.91 8.66 24.95
C TYR A 459 -2.29 7.85 23.79
N LEU A 460 -1.04 7.44 23.98
CA LEU A 460 -0.22 6.71 23.00
C LEU A 460 0.07 5.29 23.49
N ILE A 461 -0.09 4.29 22.62
CA ILE A 461 0.29 2.89 22.89
C ILE A 461 1.24 2.35 21.82
N SER A 462 2.03 1.32 22.14
CA SER A 462 2.84 0.60 21.15
C SER A 462 1.99 -0.36 20.31
N ALA A 463 2.33 -0.53 19.02
CA ALA A 463 1.77 -1.60 18.19
C ALA A 463 1.91 -3.00 18.82
N SER A 464 2.89 -3.21 19.71
CA SER A 464 3.08 -4.48 20.41
C SER A 464 2.02 -4.78 21.48
N GLU A 465 1.31 -3.76 21.98
CA GLU A 465 0.34 -3.82 23.09
C GLU A 465 -1.12 -3.68 22.61
N VAL A 466 -1.33 -3.61 21.30
CA VAL A 466 -2.65 -3.43 20.69
C VAL A 466 -3.57 -4.60 21.03
N SER A 467 -4.80 -4.28 21.42
CA SER A 467 -5.90 -5.21 21.70
C SER A 467 -7.17 -4.71 21.03
N ASP A 468 -8.23 -5.54 21.01
CA ASP A 468 -9.51 -5.18 20.39
C ASP A 468 -10.13 -3.90 20.98
N LEU A 469 -9.88 -3.62 22.27
CA LEU A 469 -10.40 -2.44 22.97
C LEU A 469 -9.76 -1.13 22.47
N HIS A 470 -8.51 -1.20 22.02
CA HIS A 470 -7.74 -0.03 21.56
C HIS A 470 -8.13 0.40 20.13
N LEU A 471 -8.85 -0.44 19.39
CA LEU A 471 -9.10 -0.22 17.97
C LEU A 471 -10.51 0.28 17.69
N ILE A 472 -10.65 0.98 16.56
CA ILE A 472 -11.94 1.29 15.97
C ILE A 472 -12.56 -0.04 15.51
N SER A 473 -13.62 -0.48 16.21
CA SER A 473 -14.29 -1.74 15.97
C SER A 473 -15.80 -1.56 16.04
N TYR A 474 -16.49 -1.97 14.97
CA TYR A 474 -17.94 -1.96 14.84
C TYR A 474 -18.39 -2.97 13.78
N GLU A 475 -19.68 -3.30 13.80
CA GLU A 475 -20.37 -4.07 12.77
C GLU A 475 -21.45 -3.22 12.11
N VAL A 476 -21.47 -3.19 10.77
CA VAL A 476 -22.38 -2.33 10.01
C VAL A 476 -23.85 -2.65 10.33
N GLU A 477 -24.26 -3.91 10.21
CA GLU A 477 -25.66 -4.31 10.38
C GLU A 477 -26.13 -4.28 11.85
N ARG A 478 -25.23 -4.50 12.82
CA ARG A 478 -25.58 -4.58 14.24
C ARG A 478 -25.43 -3.26 14.98
N ASP A 479 -24.48 -2.43 14.60
CA ASP A 479 -24.14 -1.21 15.35
C ASP A 479 -24.49 0.04 14.54
N LEU A 480 -24.01 0.15 13.30
CA LEU A 480 -24.11 1.38 12.52
C LEU A 480 -25.51 1.60 11.94
N ILE A 481 -26.14 0.57 11.36
CA ILE A 481 -27.49 0.69 10.79
C ILE A 481 -28.52 1.05 11.87
N PRO A 482 -28.59 0.36 13.04
CA PRO A 482 -29.52 0.74 14.10
C PRO A 482 -29.28 2.16 14.64
N LEU A 483 -28.02 2.59 14.75
CA LEU A 483 -27.67 3.97 15.10
C LEU A 483 -28.26 4.96 14.11
N ILE A 484 -28.06 4.75 12.81
CA ILE A 484 -28.60 5.64 11.77
C ILE A 484 -30.13 5.65 11.82
N LEU A 485 -30.76 4.48 11.95
CA LEU A 485 -32.23 4.35 12.03
C LEU A 485 -32.81 5.09 13.24
N SER A 486 -32.15 5.05 14.39
CA SER A 486 -32.62 5.75 15.61
C SER A 486 -32.63 7.27 15.48
N ASN A 487 -31.89 7.83 14.51
CA ASN A 487 -31.79 9.26 14.23
C ASN A 487 -32.45 9.65 12.90
N CYS A 488 -33.25 8.74 12.32
CA CYS A 488 -34.12 9.03 11.18
C CYS A 488 -35.49 9.45 11.71
N GLN A 489 -35.80 10.74 11.60
CA GLN A 489 -37.08 11.30 12.00
C GLN A 489 -38.08 11.24 10.84
N TYR A 490 -39.36 11.05 11.16
CA TYR A 490 -40.44 11.08 10.19
C TYR A 490 -41.34 12.27 10.53
N SER A 491 -41.38 13.25 9.65
CA SER A 491 -42.32 14.38 9.77
C SER A 491 -43.53 14.14 8.88
N MET A 492 -44.73 14.51 9.37
CA MET A 492 -45.95 14.53 8.57
C MET A 492 -46.37 15.98 8.33
N GLU A 493 -46.33 16.42 7.07
CA GLU A 493 -46.89 17.72 6.70
C GLU A 493 -48.42 17.62 6.57
N LYS A 494 -49.13 18.74 6.80
CA LYS A 494 -50.58 18.86 6.57
C LYS A 494 -50.86 18.66 5.08
N GLY A 495 -51.13 17.41 4.70
CA GLY A 495 -51.20 16.96 3.30
C GLY A 495 -50.93 15.46 3.13
N GLY A 496 -50.43 14.77 4.17
CA GLY A 496 -50.31 13.30 4.20
C GLY A 496 -48.99 12.73 3.70
N GLU A 497 -47.97 13.58 3.48
CA GLU A 497 -46.63 13.13 3.10
C GLU A 497 -45.75 12.94 4.33
N THR A 498 -45.18 11.74 4.48
CA THR A 498 -44.15 11.43 5.48
C THR A 498 -42.78 11.70 4.88
N LEU A 499 -42.12 12.79 5.28
CA LEU A 499 -40.74 13.06 4.90
C LEU A 499 -39.78 12.39 5.88
N GLN A 500 -38.77 11.70 5.36
CA GLN A 500 -37.68 11.15 6.15
C GLN A 500 -36.59 12.21 6.28
N ASP A 501 -36.21 12.53 7.52
CA ASP A 501 -35.13 13.47 7.77
C ASP A 501 -34.08 12.88 8.70
N PHE A 502 -32.80 13.06 8.36
CA PHE A 502 -31.67 12.57 9.15
C PHE A 502 -31.10 13.71 9.99
N ASP A 503 -31.07 13.49 11.31
CA ASP A 503 -30.36 14.34 12.27
C ASP A 503 -28.86 14.03 12.21
N LEU A 504 -28.17 14.68 11.25
CA LEU A 504 -26.76 14.42 10.95
C LEU A 504 -25.84 14.76 12.12
N GLU A 505 -26.15 15.80 12.88
CA GLU A 505 -25.34 16.23 14.03
C GLU A 505 -25.40 15.19 15.14
N ARG A 506 -26.60 14.68 15.44
CA ARG A 506 -26.77 13.62 16.44
C ARG A 506 -26.14 12.31 16.00
N ILE A 507 -26.19 11.97 14.71
CA ILE A 507 -25.49 10.80 14.17
C ILE A 507 -23.98 10.96 14.35
N GLN A 508 -23.42 12.12 14.01
CA GLN A 508 -21.99 12.40 14.20
C GLN A 508 -21.58 12.23 15.67
N GLN A 509 -22.33 12.81 16.61
CA GLN A 509 -22.07 12.70 18.04
C GLN A 509 -22.12 11.24 18.53
N GLN A 510 -23.09 10.45 18.05
CA GLN A 510 -23.20 9.04 18.44
C GLN A 510 -22.08 8.18 17.84
N VAL A 511 -21.66 8.45 16.60
CA VAL A 511 -20.51 7.76 15.98
C VAL A 511 -19.23 8.05 16.74
N ILE A 512 -18.99 9.33 17.09
CA ILE A 512 -17.82 9.74 17.87
C ILE A 512 -17.83 9.06 19.24
N SER A 513 -18.88 9.25 20.02
CA SER A 513 -18.96 8.75 21.40
C SER A 513 -18.90 7.23 21.51
N LYS A 514 -19.49 6.48 20.56
CA LYS A 514 -19.55 5.02 20.63
C LYS A 514 -18.33 4.31 20.04
N PHE A 515 -17.75 4.83 18.96
CA PHE A 515 -16.75 4.08 18.18
C PHE A 515 -15.36 4.72 18.17
N LEU A 516 -15.26 6.04 18.33
CA LEU A 516 -14.02 6.78 18.07
C LEU A 516 -13.40 7.40 19.33
N GLN A 517 -14.21 7.91 20.25
CA GLN A 517 -13.72 8.60 21.44
C GLN A 517 -13.03 7.64 22.41
N GLY A 518 -11.96 8.10 23.05
CA GLY A 518 -11.20 7.33 24.05
C GLY A 518 -10.28 6.25 23.45
N LYS A 519 -10.11 6.21 22.13
CA LYS A 519 -9.16 5.30 21.46
C LYS A 519 -7.75 5.92 21.46
N PRO A 520 -6.69 5.14 21.74
CA PRO A 520 -5.33 5.64 21.71
C PRO A 520 -4.83 5.87 20.29
N LEU A 521 -3.83 6.72 20.15
CA LEU A 521 -2.94 6.72 19.00
C LEU A 521 -1.97 5.54 19.11
N ILE A 522 -1.71 4.87 17.99
CA ILE A 522 -0.83 3.70 17.95
C ILE A 522 0.51 4.13 17.36
N ALA A 523 1.56 4.03 18.17
CA ALA A 523 2.92 4.24 17.70
C ALA A 523 3.35 3.08 16.79
N PRO A 524 4.00 3.35 15.64
CA PRO A 524 4.56 2.29 14.78
C PRO A 524 5.71 1.52 15.46
N LYS A 525 6.23 2.03 16.58
CA LYS A 525 7.18 1.33 17.43
C LYS A 525 6.54 0.05 17.98
N GLY A 526 7.16 -1.10 17.69
CA GLY A 526 6.70 -2.41 18.12
C GLY A 526 5.93 -3.22 17.07
N ILE A 527 5.82 -2.73 15.83
CA ILE A 527 5.42 -3.59 14.71
C ILE A 527 6.45 -4.73 14.60
N PRO A 528 6.03 -6.02 14.57
CA PRO A 528 6.97 -7.12 14.44
C PRO A 528 7.72 -7.03 13.12
N ILE A 529 9.05 -7.17 13.15
CA ILE A 529 9.89 -7.17 11.95
C ILE A 529 10.84 -8.35 12.05
N LEU A 530 10.83 -9.19 11.01
CA LEU A 530 11.79 -10.27 10.82
C LEU A 530 13.04 -9.70 10.16
N VAL A 531 14.16 -9.81 10.87
CA VAL A 531 15.50 -9.48 10.35
C VAL A 531 16.32 -10.76 10.40
N TYR A 532 16.63 -11.32 9.23
CA TYR A 532 17.52 -12.46 9.15
C TYR A 532 18.93 -12.07 9.58
N ARG A 533 19.74 -13.04 10.00
CA ARG A 533 21.12 -12.79 10.44
C ARG A 533 21.96 -12.08 9.37
N HIS A 534 21.78 -12.42 8.10
CA HIS A 534 22.48 -11.79 6.97
C HIS A 534 22.03 -10.35 6.67
N ASP A 535 20.84 -9.94 7.15
CA ASP A 535 20.28 -8.60 6.95
C ASP A 535 20.60 -7.65 8.13
N ARG A 536 21.36 -8.08 9.13
CA ARG A 536 21.73 -7.23 10.27
C ARG A 536 22.68 -6.12 9.83
N ASN A 537 22.42 -4.90 10.27
CA ASN A 537 23.36 -3.79 10.07
C ASN A 537 24.54 -3.94 11.04
N TYR A 538 25.52 -4.76 10.64
CA TYR A 538 26.75 -4.96 11.39
C TYR A 538 27.56 -3.67 11.53
N GLU A 539 27.42 -2.69 10.63
CA GLU A 539 28.13 -1.41 10.75
C GLU A 539 27.67 -0.61 11.97
N GLN A 540 26.35 -0.50 12.14
CA GLN A 540 25.78 0.13 13.33
C GLN A 540 26.12 -0.67 14.59
N LEU A 541 26.02 -2.00 14.52
CA LEU A 541 26.40 -2.86 15.64
C LEU A 541 27.86 -2.65 16.05
N PHE A 542 28.78 -2.56 15.09
CA PHE A 542 30.20 -2.31 15.36
C PHE A 542 30.45 -0.93 15.94
N SER A 543 29.71 0.09 15.49
CA SER A 543 29.75 1.43 16.11
C SER A 543 29.30 1.36 17.57
N ASP A 544 28.14 0.76 17.84
CA ASP A 544 27.57 0.65 19.19
C ASP A 544 28.49 -0.14 20.15
N VAL A 545 29.19 -1.16 19.63
CA VAL A 545 30.20 -1.91 20.40
C VAL A 545 31.44 -1.05 20.66
N ARG A 546 31.97 -0.36 19.64
CA ARG A 546 33.15 0.52 19.78
C ARG A 546 32.90 1.68 20.75
N ASP A 547 31.67 2.17 20.83
CA ASP A 547 31.27 3.22 21.77
C ASP A 547 31.23 2.74 23.23
N LYS A 548 31.09 1.43 23.47
CA LYS A 548 30.91 0.84 24.82
C LYS A 548 32.09 -0.01 25.30
N VAL A 549 32.86 -0.61 24.39
CA VAL A 549 33.96 -1.53 24.69
C VAL A 549 35.12 -1.26 23.75
N ASP A 550 36.30 -0.97 24.31
CA ASP A 550 37.52 -0.77 23.53
C ASP A 550 37.83 -2.01 22.67
N GLN A 551 37.97 -1.81 21.37
CA GLN A 551 38.27 -2.89 20.40
C GLN A 551 39.71 -2.80 19.91
N SER A 552 40.38 -3.95 19.79
CA SER A 552 41.76 -4.08 19.31
C SER A 552 41.92 -5.24 18.32
N ALA A 553 42.93 -5.16 17.46
CA ALA A 553 43.26 -6.22 16.52
C ALA A 553 43.64 -7.54 17.22
N LEU A 554 43.39 -8.67 16.54
CA LEU A 554 43.81 -9.99 17.00
C LEU A 554 45.31 -10.21 16.73
N PRO A 555 46.08 -10.72 17.71
CA PRO A 555 47.46 -11.13 17.46
C PRO A 555 47.54 -12.25 16.40
N SER A 556 48.49 -12.17 15.47
CA SER A 556 48.63 -13.16 14.37
C SER A 556 48.81 -14.60 14.86
N SER A 557 49.46 -14.79 16.02
CA SER A 557 49.60 -16.11 16.65
C SER A 557 48.27 -16.70 17.11
N VAL A 558 47.33 -15.85 17.56
CA VAL A 558 45.98 -16.24 17.95
C VAL A 558 45.12 -16.54 16.73
N MET A 559 45.19 -15.69 15.69
CA MET A 559 44.48 -15.93 14.42
C MET A 559 44.85 -17.29 13.82
N ASN A 560 46.16 -17.59 13.69
CA ASN A 560 46.63 -18.87 13.16
C ASN A 560 46.21 -20.07 14.02
N THR A 561 46.16 -19.89 15.34
CA THR A 561 45.67 -20.94 16.26
C THR A 561 44.18 -21.20 16.06
N ILE A 562 43.37 -20.16 15.87
CA ILE A 562 41.92 -20.29 15.65
C ILE A 562 41.64 -20.92 14.29
N SER A 563 42.26 -20.41 13.22
CA SER A 563 42.11 -20.96 11.86
C SER A 563 42.59 -22.40 11.75
N GLY A 564 43.64 -22.77 12.51
CA GLY A 564 44.17 -24.13 12.57
C GLY A 564 43.29 -25.11 13.35
N LYS A 565 42.58 -24.64 14.40
CA LYS A 565 41.66 -25.45 15.21
C LYS A 565 40.28 -25.59 14.56
N LEU A 566 39.73 -24.52 13.99
CA LEU A 566 38.39 -24.51 13.39
C LEU A 566 38.46 -24.86 11.89
N GLN A 567 38.67 -26.13 11.55
CA GLN A 567 38.78 -26.55 10.16
C GLN A 567 37.45 -27.00 9.53
N SER A 568 36.48 -27.41 10.35
CA SER A 568 35.15 -27.85 9.90
C SER A 568 34.23 -26.65 9.62
N TYR A 569 33.46 -26.72 8.54
CA TYR A 569 32.45 -25.68 8.23
C TYR A 569 31.44 -25.49 9.37
N SER A 570 31.01 -26.59 10.01
CA SER A 570 30.08 -26.53 11.16
C SER A 570 30.69 -25.78 12.33
N ASP A 571 31.94 -26.11 12.70
CA ASP A 571 32.62 -25.47 13.84
C ASP A 571 32.82 -23.96 13.62
N VAL A 572 33.09 -23.55 12.38
CA VAL A 572 33.23 -22.12 12.01
C VAL A 572 31.87 -21.42 12.07
N CYS A 573 30.80 -22.05 11.61
CA CYS A 573 29.44 -21.51 11.71
C CYS A 573 28.97 -21.37 13.17
N ASP A 574 29.30 -22.36 14.02
CA ASP A 574 29.01 -22.32 15.45
C ASP A 574 29.79 -21.19 16.12
N ALA A 575 31.10 -21.10 15.85
CA ALA A 575 31.96 -20.02 16.33
C ALA A 575 31.43 -18.64 15.94
N LEU A 576 31.11 -18.44 14.66
CA LEU A 576 30.59 -17.17 14.15
C LEU A 576 29.26 -16.83 14.81
N SER A 577 28.35 -17.80 14.97
CA SER A 577 27.06 -17.59 15.63
C SER A 577 27.22 -17.11 17.08
N ILE A 578 28.17 -17.68 17.82
CA ILE A 578 28.45 -17.27 19.20
C ILE A 578 28.96 -15.83 19.23
N ILE A 579 29.90 -15.47 18.35
CA ILE A 579 30.44 -14.12 18.27
C ILE A 579 29.36 -13.10 17.87
N GLU A 580 28.49 -13.43 16.92
CA GLU A 580 27.37 -12.56 16.53
C GLU A 580 26.39 -12.30 17.69
N VAL A 581 26.13 -13.33 18.50
CA VAL A 581 25.32 -13.18 19.73
C VAL A 581 26.06 -12.31 20.73
N THR A 582 27.33 -12.57 21.00
CA THR A 582 28.15 -11.78 21.92
C THR A 582 28.18 -10.30 21.51
N LEU A 583 28.44 -9.99 20.24
CA LEU A 583 28.43 -8.62 19.73
C LEU A 583 27.07 -7.94 19.94
N GLY A 584 25.96 -8.66 19.75
CA GLY A 584 24.62 -8.18 20.05
C GLY A 584 24.43 -7.76 21.50
N PHE A 585 24.96 -8.52 22.46
CA PHE A 585 24.89 -8.18 23.88
C PHE A 585 25.85 -7.04 24.26
N LEU A 586 27.08 -7.04 23.73
CA LEU A 586 28.05 -5.96 23.96
C LEU A 586 27.53 -4.62 23.43
N ALA A 587 26.88 -4.61 22.26
CA ALA A 587 26.26 -3.41 21.71
C ALA A 587 25.17 -2.84 22.62
N MET A 588 24.50 -3.66 23.42
CA MET A 588 23.43 -3.23 24.33
C MET A 588 23.97 -2.83 25.70
N ALA A 589 24.77 -3.68 26.33
CA ALA A 589 25.17 -3.55 27.73
C ALA A 589 26.58 -2.95 27.93
N GLY A 590 27.49 -3.11 26.98
CA GLY A 590 28.93 -2.94 27.22
C GLY A 590 29.47 -3.98 28.20
N GLU A 591 30.79 -4.03 28.38
CA GLU A 591 31.48 -4.84 29.40
C GLU A 591 32.97 -4.44 29.48
N ASN A 592 33.72 -5.00 30.45
CA ASN A 592 35.16 -4.84 30.52
C ASN A 592 35.88 -5.50 29.31
N ALA A 593 36.61 -4.70 28.54
CA ALA A 593 37.34 -5.08 27.34
C ALA A 593 38.37 -6.22 27.56
N ASP A 594 38.96 -6.31 28.76
CA ASP A 594 39.96 -7.33 29.13
C ASP A 594 39.34 -8.61 29.70
N MET A 595 38.01 -8.71 29.80
CA MET A 595 37.37 -9.96 30.21
C MET A 595 37.60 -11.05 29.15
N LEU A 596 37.86 -12.27 29.61
CA LEU A 596 38.00 -13.42 28.71
C LEU A 596 36.67 -13.72 28.02
N LEU A 597 36.70 -13.87 26.70
CA LEU A 597 35.52 -14.12 25.89
C LEU A 597 34.81 -15.41 26.31
N ALA A 598 35.59 -16.47 26.61
CA ALA A 598 35.04 -17.73 27.09
C ALA A 598 34.34 -17.60 28.45
N GLU A 599 34.86 -16.74 29.33
CA GLU A 599 34.27 -16.46 30.64
C GLU A 599 32.96 -15.69 30.49
N TYR A 600 32.92 -14.70 29.61
CA TYR A 600 31.70 -13.94 29.30
C TYR A 600 30.59 -14.84 28.74
N ILE A 601 30.92 -15.72 27.78
CA ILE A 601 29.96 -16.65 27.18
C ILE A 601 29.40 -17.64 28.22
N GLN A 602 30.26 -18.16 29.10
CA GLN A 602 29.86 -19.17 30.08
C GLN A 602 29.11 -18.58 31.28
N ASN A 603 29.63 -17.49 31.86
CA ASN A 603 29.17 -17.00 33.15
C ASN A 603 28.15 -15.85 33.03
N VAL A 604 28.25 -15.02 31.98
CA VAL A 604 27.36 -13.87 31.78
C VAL A 604 26.22 -14.23 30.84
N LEU A 605 26.54 -14.73 29.64
CA LEU A 605 25.53 -15.14 28.67
C LEU A 605 24.87 -16.49 29.00
N GLN A 606 25.46 -17.26 29.94
CA GLN A 606 24.97 -18.57 30.37
C GLN A 606 24.78 -19.57 29.21
N MET A 607 25.62 -19.47 28.17
CA MET A 607 25.55 -20.34 26.98
C MET A 607 26.52 -21.54 27.04
N GLY A 608 27.18 -21.77 28.19
CA GLY A 608 28.23 -22.78 28.34
C GLY A 608 27.79 -24.19 27.93
N ASP A 609 26.58 -24.61 28.32
CA ASP A 609 26.06 -25.96 28.07
C ASP A 609 25.56 -26.19 26.63
N GLN A 610 25.25 -25.12 25.91
CA GLN A 610 24.75 -25.15 24.53
C GLN A 610 25.87 -24.97 23.50
N THR A 611 27.08 -24.67 23.95
CA THR A 611 28.20 -24.32 23.08
C THR A 611 29.13 -25.50 22.89
N ASN A 612 29.53 -25.76 21.63
CA ASN A 612 30.50 -26.80 21.31
C ASN A 612 31.81 -26.59 22.11
N PRO A 613 32.24 -27.55 22.95
CA PRO A 613 33.44 -27.43 23.77
C PRO A 613 34.71 -27.16 22.96
N HIS A 614 34.77 -27.69 21.74
CA HIS A 614 35.88 -27.48 20.81
C HIS A 614 35.99 -26.01 20.37
N VAL A 615 34.84 -25.38 20.09
CA VAL A 615 34.74 -23.96 19.71
C VAL A 615 35.13 -23.06 20.88
N LEU A 616 34.60 -23.33 22.09
CA LEU A 616 35.00 -22.60 23.29
C LEU A 616 36.50 -22.70 23.56
N GLN A 617 37.08 -23.89 23.39
CA GLN A 617 38.52 -24.10 23.56
C GLN A 617 39.37 -23.36 22.52
N ALA A 618 38.86 -23.16 21.31
CA ALA A 618 39.52 -22.35 20.29
C ALA A 618 39.52 -20.85 20.68
N LEU A 619 38.44 -20.36 21.28
CA LEU A 619 38.25 -18.95 21.65
C LEU A 619 38.83 -18.57 23.03
N ARG A 620 39.28 -19.53 23.85
CA ARG A 620 39.80 -19.31 25.22
C ARG A 620 40.90 -18.26 25.38
N ARG A 621 41.67 -17.98 24.32
CA ARG A 621 42.77 -17.00 24.37
C ARG A 621 42.33 -15.59 23.96
N CYS A 622 41.04 -15.39 23.70
CA CYS A 622 40.47 -14.13 23.26
C CYS A 622 39.82 -13.37 24.41
N HIS A 623 39.83 -12.05 24.30
CA HIS A 623 39.17 -11.12 25.21
C HIS A 623 38.05 -10.39 24.48
N LEU A 624 37.17 -9.70 25.21
CA LEU A 624 36.05 -8.96 24.62
C LEU A 624 36.49 -7.82 23.67
N LYS A 625 37.69 -7.27 23.87
CA LYS A 625 38.31 -6.32 22.93
C LYS A 625 38.61 -6.89 21.55
N HIS A 626 38.64 -8.22 21.40
CA HIS A 626 38.90 -8.87 20.11
C HIS A 626 37.61 -9.23 19.34
N SER A 627 36.43 -8.85 19.84
CA SER A 627 35.14 -9.38 19.34
C SER A 627 34.86 -9.04 17.88
N ILE A 628 35.13 -7.79 17.45
CA ILE A 628 34.92 -7.39 16.06
C ILE A 628 35.95 -8.09 15.14
N ALA A 629 37.22 -8.13 15.54
CA ALA A 629 38.27 -8.80 14.77
C ALA A 629 38.00 -10.32 14.64
N LEU A 630 37.41 -10.94 15.65
CA LEU A 630 36.99 -12.35 15.60
C LEU A 630 35.86 -12.57 14.61
N TRP A 631 34.88 -11.66 14.57
CA TRP A 631 33.81 -11.73 13.57
C TRP A 631 34.38 -11.65 12.15
N GLN A 632 35.29 -10.71 11.89
CA GLN A 632 35.93 -10.54 10.58
C GLN A 632 36.70 -11.81 10.16
N LEU A 633 37.51 -12.37 11.06
CA LEU A 633 38.26 -13.61 10.84
C LEU A 633 37.33 -14.81 10.55
N LEU A 634 36.31 -15.03 11.39
CA LEU A 634 35.41 -16.18 11.28
C LEU A 634 34.49 -16.07 10.06
N SER A 635 34.03 -14.86 9.72
CA SER A 635 33.20 -14.59 8.53
C SER A 635 33.97 -14.83 7.23
N THR A 636 35.23 -14.39 7.19
CA THR A 636 36.16 -14.65 6.08
C THR A 636 36.43 -16.16 5.96
N HIS A 637 36.76 -16.82 7.07
CA HIS A 637 37.06 -18.26 7.10
C HIS A 637 35.85 -19.12 6.72
N LYS A 638 34.64 -18.74 7.13
CA LYS A 638 33.38 -19.39 6.69
C LYS A 638 33.27 -19.38 5.17
N SER A 639 33.58 -18.24 4.56
CA SER A 639 33.51 -18.06 3.11
C SER A 639 34.62 -18.82 2.38
N GLU A 640 35.81 -18.90 2.97
CA GLU A 640 36.90 -19.74 2.44
C GLU A 640 36.52 -21.23 2.46
N GLN A 641 35.85 -21.70 3.52
CA GLN A 641 35.37 -23.08 3.63
C GLN A 641 34.25 -23.40 2.63
N LEU A 642 33.31 -22.47 2.38
CA LEU A 642 32.31 -22.63 1.33
C LEU A 642 32.96 -22.79 -0.05
N LEU A 643 33.98 -21.98 -0.33
CA LEU A 643 34.76 -22.08 -1.57
C LEU A 643 35.52 -23.42 -1.67
N ARG A 644 35.96 -24.02 -0.55
CA ARG A 644 36.54 -25.38 -0.52
C ARG A 644 35.50 -26.45 -0.84
N LEU A 645 34.27 -26.27 -0.36
CA LEU A 645 33.13 -27.14 -0.64
C LEU A 645 32.51 -26.94 -2.03
N ARG A 646 33.14 -26.13 -2.91
CA ARG A 646 32.63 -25.75 -4.23
C ARG A 646 31.24 -25.09 -4.21
N ARG A 647 30.91 -24.40 -3.12
CA ARG A 647 29.71 -23.57 -3.01
C ARG A 647 30.09 -22.09 -3.17
N ASP A 648 29.19 -21.28 -3.71
CA ASP A 648 29.43 -19.84 -3.84
C ASP A 648 29.27 -19.14 -2.48
N PRO A 649 30.34 -18.55 -1.90
CA PRO A 649 30.24 -17.84 -0.62
C PRO A 649 29.44 -16.54 -0.69
N PHE A 650 29.21 -16.00 -1.90
CA PHE A 650 28.57 -14.71 -2.11
C PHE A 650 27.24 -14.83 -2.86
N ALA A 651 26.53 -15.97 -2.72
CA ALA A 651 25.30 -16.26 -3.45
C ALA A 651 24.27 -15.11 -3.37
N ASP A 652 24.14 -14.46 -2.21
CA ASP A 652 23.15 -13.41 -1.94
C ASP A 652 23.53 -12.01 -2.46
N ILE A 653 24.77 -11.82 -2.94
CA ILE A 653 25.24 -10.52 -3.44
C ILE A 653 24.65 -10.24 -4.83
N ASN A 654 24.36 -8.96 -5.09
CA ASN A 654 23.82 -8.52 -6.37
C ASN A 654 24.72 -9.02 -7.54
N PRO A 655 24.14 -9.61 -8.61
CA PRO A 655 24.89 -10.08 -9.77
C PRO A 655 25.81 -9.03 -10.41
N ALA A 656 25.51 -7.73 -10.24
CA ALA A 656 26.34 -6.64 -10.74
C ALA A 656 27.77 -6.60 -10.15
N TYR A 657 28.04 -7.28 -9.02
CA TYR A 657 29.36 -7.39 -8.39
C TYR A 657 30.04 -8.76 -8.61
N LYS A 658 29.52 -9.56 -9.54
CA LYS A 658 29.95 -10.94 -9.82
C LYS A 658 30.49 -11.13 -11.23
N GLU A 659 31.03 -10.08 -11.84
CA GLU A 659 31.73 -10.21 -13.13
C GLU A 659 33.06 -10.95 -12.92
N GLU A 660 33.35 -11.88 -13.84
CA GLU A 660 34.58 -12.67 -13.81
C GLU A 660 35.80 -11.84 -14.22
N LEU A 661 36.97 -12.15 -13.65
CA LEU A 661 38.22 -11.48 -14.01
C LEU A 661 38.67 -11.92 -15.40
N THR A 662 39.04 -10.97 -16.26
CA THR A 662 39.72 -11.29 -17.51
C THR A 662 41.15 -11.80 -17.23
N PRO A 663 41.76 -12.59 -18.15
CA PRO A 663 43.11 -13.12 -17.95
C PRO A 663 44.18 -12.05 -17.72
N GLU A 664 44.01 -10.87 -18.34
CA GLU A 664 44.92 -9.74 -18.19
C GLU A 664 44.82 -9.12 -16.78
N ILE A 665 43.60 -8.92 -16.29
CA ILE A 665 43.34 -8.39 -14.95
C ILE A 665 43.80 -9.40 -13.88
N ALA A 666 43.57 -10.70 -14.09
CA ALA A 666 44.02 -11.74 -13.19
C ALA A 666 45.56 -11.79 -13.04
N LYS A 667 46.30 -11.54 -14.12
CA LYS A 667 47.78 -11.48 -14.09
C LYS A 667 48.28 -10.29 -13.26
N LEU A 668 47.62 -9.14 -13.37
CA LEU A 668 47.94 -7.95 -12.58
C LEU A 668 47.63 -8.18 -11.10
N LEU A 669 46.47 -8.79 -10.79
CA LEU A 669 46.11 -9.17 -9.43
C LEU A 669 47.16 -10.13 -8.82
N ASN A 670 47.59 -11.18 -9.53
CA ASN A 670 48.60 -12.11 -9.03
C ASN A 670 49.94 -11.42 -8.70
N THR A 671 50.33 -10.39 -9.47
CA THR A 671 51.56 -9.64 -9.21
C THR A 671 51.49 -8.89 -7.87
N PHE A 672 50.31 -8.34 -7.55
CA PHE A 672 50.02 -7.73 -6.26
C PHE A 672 50.00 -8.77 -5.13
N LEU A 673 49.30 -9.89 -5.32
CA LEU A 673 49.10 -10.91 -4.28
C LEU A 673 50.43 -11.51 -3.75
N VAL A 674 51.46 -11.63 -4.60
CA VAL A 674 52.80 -12.13 -4.21
C VAL A 674 53.48 -11.24 -3.18
N HIS A 675 53.26 -9.93 -3.23
CA HIS A 675 53.95 -8.94 -2.38
C HIS A 675 53.04 -8.36 -1.28
N SER A 676 51.76 -8.71 -1.29
CA SER A 676 50.75 -8.20 -0.36
C SER A 676 50.63 -9.01 0.93
N ARG A 677 50.10 -8.37 1.98
CA ARG A 677 49.61 -9.05 3.18
C ARG A 677 48.29 -9.75 2.91
N LEU A 678 48.37 -10.94 2.32
CA LEU A 678 47.22 -11.69 1.81
C LEU A 678 46.10 -11.91 2.83
N GLU A 679 46.45 -12.23 4.08
CA GLU A 679 45.46 -12.48 5.14
C GLU A 679 44.64 -11.22 5.46
N THR A 680 45.31 -10.08 5.64
CA THR A 680 44.68 -8.79 5.92
C THR A 680 43.88 -8.31 4.72
N PHE A 681 44.41 -8.45 3.51
CA PHE A 681 43.70 -8.10 2.27
C PHE A 681 42.40 -8.92 2.11
N LEU A 682 42.44 -10.22 2.36
CA LEU A 682 41.27 -11.09 2.27
C LEU A 682 40.19 -10.70 3.29
N GLN A 683 40.59 -10.39 4.53
CA GLN A 683 39.65 -10.01 5.59
C GLN A 683 39.01 -8.64 5.34
N GLU A 684 39.77 -7.63 4.91
CA GLU A 684 39.23 -6.29 4.63
C GLU A 684 38.35 -6.27 3.38
N LEU A 685 38.76 -6.97 2.32
CA LEU A 685 37.93 -7.11 1.13
C LEU A 685 36.66 -7.92 1.42
N HIS A 686 36.75 -8.99 2.23
CA HIS A 686 35.58 -9.76 2.66
C HIS A 686 34.59 -8.89 3.41
N GLU A 687 35.08 -8.13 4.40
CA GLU A 687 34.27 -7.25 5.21
C GLU A 687 33.56 -6.19 4.36
N MET A 688 34.26 -5.54 3.43
CA MET A 688 33.65 -4.57 2.52
C MET A 688 32.55 -5.22 1.66
N ILE A 689 32.81 -6.42 1.13
CA ILE A 689 31.84 -7.16 0.31
C ILE A 689 30.57 -7.49 1.14
N ILE A 690 30.74 -7.98 2.37
CA ILE A 690 29.61 -8.37 3.24
C ILE A 690 28.88 -7.17 3.83
N LEU A 691 29.56 -6.06 4.17
CA LEU A 691 28.93 -4.91 4.81
C LEU A 691 28.39 -3.88 3.83
N LYS A 692 29.09 -3.61 2.72
CA LYS A 692 28.73 -2.55 1.76
C LYS A 692 28.00 -3.07 0.53
N LEU A 693 28.36 -4.26 0.05
CA LEU A 693 27.84 -4.77 -1.24
C LEU A 693 26.67 -5.75 -1.11
N SER A 694 26.36 -6.20 0.11
CA SER A 694 25.26 -7.15 0.39
C SER A 694 23.89 -6.48 0.47
N HIS A 695 23.82 -5.17 0.70
CA HIS A 695 22.55 -4.46 0.87
C HIS A 695 21.84 -4.21 -0.47
N VAL A 696 20.50 -4.24 -0.46
CA VAL A 696 19.64 -4.12 -1.65
C VAL A 696 19.90 -2.84 -2.47
N ARG A 697 20.39 -1.78 -1.84
CA ARG A 697 20.69 -0.48 -2.46
C ARG A 697 22.17 -0.29 -2.82
N ALA A 698 23.03 -1.27 -2.57
CA ALA A 698 24.47 -1.17 -2.79
C ALA A 698 24.80 -0.65 -4.20
N VAL A 699 24.10 -1.11 -5.25
CA VAL A 699 24.35 -0.70 -6.65
C VAL A 699 24.16 0.80 -6.88
N HIS A 700 23.35 1.48 -6.07
CA HIS A 700 23.13 2.92 -6.17
C HIS A 700 24.19 3.74 -5.43
N GLU A 701 24.67 3.25 -4.29
CA GLU A 701 25.68 3.91 -3.45
C GLU A 701 27.11 3.59 -3.92
N PHE A 702 27.37 2.33 -4.23
CA PHE A 702 28.63 1.78 -4.73
C PHE A 702 28.45 1.32 -6.18
N LYS A 703 28.70 2.22 -7.12
CA LYS A 703 28.48 1.91 -8.55
C LYS A 703 29.46 0.82 -8.99
N PRO A 704 29.00 -0.28 -9.63
CA PRO A 704 29.87 -1.38 -10.06
C PRO A 704 31.01 -0.98 -11.01
N ARG A 705 30.88 0.17 -11.68
CA ARG A 705 31.89 0.71 -12.60
C ARG A 705 33.03 1.47 -11.92
N TRP A 706 32.96 1.70 -10.61
CA TRP A 706 34.03 2.36 -9.87
C TRP A 706 35.20 1.42 -9.65
N SER A 707 36.39 2.00 -9.47
CA SER A 707 37.58 1.24 -9.11
C SER A 707 37.40 0.61 -7.71
N LEU A 708 37.75 -0.67 -7.59
CA LEU A 708 37.77 -1.37 -6.32
C LEU A 708 38.77 -0.71 -5.35
N LYS A 709 39.89 -0.22 -5.89
CA LYS A 709 40.93 0.48 -5.13
C LYS A 709 40.39 1.76 -4.50
N GLU A 710 39.79 2.64 -5.32
CA GLU A 710 39.23 3.91 -4.88
C GLU A 710 38.07 3.74 -3.89
N SER A 711 37.39 2.58 -3.94
CA SER A 711 36.29 2.26 -3.03
C SER A 711 36.78 1.65 -1.71
N LEU A 712 37.90 0.91 -1.73
CA LEU A 712 38.46 0.23 -0.56
C LEU A 712 39.40 1.14 0.26
N LEU A 713 40.15 2.05 -0.38
CA LEU A 713 41.07 2.97 0.31
C LEU A 713 40.39 3.82 1.41
N PRO A 714 39.27 4.53 1.15
CA PRO A 714 38.60 5.32 2.18
C PRO A 714 38.13 4.46 3.36
N TYR A 715 37.79 3.19 3.09
CA TYR A 715 37.37 2.24 4.10
C TYR A 715 38.53 1.78 5.00
N LEU A 716 39.72 1.59 4.41
CA LEU A 716 40.95 1.25 5.13
C LEU A 716 41.50 2.44 5.94
N ASP A 717 41.41 3.66 5.40
CA ASP A 717 41.87 4.89 6.06
C ASP A 717 41.08 5.17 7.34
N LEU A 718 39.75 4.96 7.30
CA LEU A 718 38.89 5.08 8.48
C LEU A 718 39.27 4.11 9.62
N LYS A 719 39.93 3.00 9.27
CA LYS A 719 40.40 1.99 10.23
C LYS A 719 41.88 2.14 10.60
N TYR A 720 42.59 3.10 10.01
CA TYR A 720 44.05 3.21 10.11
C TYR A 720 44.76 1.88 9.78
N SER A 721 44.27 1.16 8.76
CA SER A 721 44.80 -0.14 8.39
C SER A 721 46.19 -0.03 7.76
N GLU A 722 47.12 -0.88 8.17
CA GLU A 722 48.48 -0.96 7.61
C GLU A 722 48.51 -1.39 6.13
N LEU A 723 47.37 -1.86 5.59
CA LEU A 723 47.18 -2.25 4.19
C LEU A 723 46.96 -1.04 3.25
N ALA A 724 46.51 0.11 3.78
CA ALA A 724 46.20 1.30 2.97
C ALA A 724 47.36 1.76 2.06
N PRO A 725 48.61 1.95 2.55
CA PRO A 725 49.71 2.38 1.69
C PRO A 725 50.11 1.32 0.65
N GLU A 726 50.08 0.03 1.03
CA GLU A 726 50.39 -1.09 0.12
C GLU A 726 49.36 -1.18 -1.03
N LEU A 727 48.09 -0.91 -0.71
CA LEU A 727 47.00 -0.90 -1.68
C LEU A 727 47.10 0.32 -2.62
N GLU A 728 47.44 1.50 -2.10
CA GLU A 728 47.57 2.72 -2.89
C GLU A 728 48.70 2.60 -3.94
N GLU A 729 49.84 2.04 -3.57
CA GLU A 729 51.01 1.95 -4.45
C GLU A 729 50.95 0.80 -5.46
N ALA A 730 50.48 -0.38 -5.05
CA ALA A 730 50.67 -1.61 -5.82
C ALA A 730 49.36 -2.25 -6.37
N PHE A 731 48.18 -1.82 -5.92
CA PHE A 731 46.92 -2.44 -6.37
C PHE A 731 46.48 -1.92 -7.75
N PRO A 732 46.03 -2.80 -8.67
CA PRO A 732 45.65 -2.41 -10.03
C PRO A 732 44.37 -1.54 -10.08
N ASP A 733 44.44 -0.38 -10.75
CA ASP A 733 43.31 0.55 -10.88
C ASP A 733 42.19 0.03 -11.80
N ASN A 734 42.51 -0.93 -12.67
CA ASN A 734 41.59 -1.52 -13.65
C ASN A 734 40.66 -2.60 -13.05
N ILE A 735 40.85 -2.98 -11.78
CA ILE A 735 39.92 -3.87 -11.08
C ILE A 735 38.75 -3.04 -10.59
N LEU A 736 37.59 -3.22 -11.21
CA LEU A 736 36.34 -2.55 -10.84
C LEU A 736 35.62 -3.27 -9.69
N LEU A 737 34.70 -2.56 -9.01
CA LEU A 737 33.78 -3.13 -8.03
C LEU A 737 32.94 -4.28 -8.62
N SER A 738 32.66 -4.27 -9.92
CA SER A 738 31.97 -5.37 -10.60
C SER A 738 32.71 -6.71 -10.47
N HIS A 739 34.03 -6.68 -10.26
CA HIS A 739 34.90 -7.84 -10.07
C HIS A 739 35.22 -8.14 -8.59
N ALA A 740 34.57 -7.47 -7.62
CA ALA A 740 34.94 -7.58 -6.20
C ALA A 740 34.90 -9.03 -5.68
N THR A 741 33.82 -9.77 -5.99
CA THR A 741 33.69 -11.16 -5.54
C THR A 741 34.67 -12.10 -6.24
N ALA A 742 34.96 -11.88 -7.53
CA ALA A 742 35.94 -12.66 -8.29
C ALA A 742 37.38 -12.39 -7.80
N THR A 743 37.70 -11.13 -7.47
CA THR A 743 38.98 -10.72 -6.86
C THR A 743 39.21 -11.41 -5.52
N TRP A 744 38.19 -11.45 -4.66
CA TRP A 744 38.27 -12.15 -3.38
C TRP A 744 38.46 -13.66 -3.57
N LYS A 745 37.69 -14.29 -4.47
CA LYS A 745 37.83 -15.72 -4.79
C LYS A 745 39.23 -16.06 -5.32
N ALA A 746 39.78 -15.22 -6.19
CA ALA A 746 41.13 -15.41 -6.74
C ALA A 746 42.20 -15.32 -5.64
N ALA A 747 42.11 -14.32 -4.75
CA ALA A 747 43.01 -14.19 -3.61
C ALA A 747 42.90 -15.36 -2.63
N ALA A 748 41.67 -15.84 -2.35
CA ALA A 748 41.44 -16.97 -1.45
C ALA A 748 41.93 -18.29 -2.05
N LEU A 749 41.95 -18.42 -3.37
CA LEU A 749 42.57 -19.55 -4.08
C LEU A 749 44.10 -19.44 -4.09
N PHE A 750 44.66 -18.24 -4.24
CA PHE A 750 46.10 -18.00 -4.19
C PHE A 750 46.73 -18.26 -2.81
N LYS A 751 45.96 -18.09 -1.73
CA LYS A 751 46.36 -18.43 -0.36
C LYS A 751 46.57 -19.94 -0.15
N ARG A 752 45.99 -20.77 -1.02
CA ARG A 752 46.15 -22.24 -0.97
C ARG A 752 47.46 -22.64 -1.63
#